data_AF-A0A9D6F9P8-F1
#
_entry.id   AF-A0A9D6F9P8-F1
#
_cell.length_a   1.000
_cell.length_b   1.000
_cell.length_c   1.000
_cell.angle_alpha   90.00
_cell.angle_beta   90.00
_cell.angle_gamma   90.00
#
_symmetry.space_group_name_H-M   'P 1'
#
loop_
_entity.id
_entity.type
_entity.pdbx_description
1 polymer ?
#
loop_
_entity_poly.entity_id
_entity_poly.type
_entity_poly.pdbx_seq_one_letter_code
_entity_poly.pdbx_strand_id
1 'polypeptide(L)'
;MRRRKNIRPAPAVSGLSILAILWALSPVKTYAGSNATTAQGIVLRWPSVPQVQFLINPGGVPGFTGELDRLIVAAALRDAFRAWTEVPNASIAFNDGGVTTQTTGVRSDGVSLVSFQDNTFSFPPGVLAVTRTSSAPAAGLILFPDGKLVQADFAGQILDADILFNPSLPQGFFSPVGADGSIDLVAVAVHEIGHLLGLDHTGIFSSIMNPYAESSSSGATSQKIQSDDAITVASLYPLPSFASSTGTISGTITTSIGTPVLSAHVVAISDPAGVPVASQLSGPTGNYSIQGLPPGNYRILVEPLDGPISLANFGSFYSSGQSNFTSTMLGGFSNPTMLSVAAGQQVSAIVALPSNPPSTLNINLVGILSNSNCFGSVLLSAGPLYLPRGRSYCIAAVEASKANDTTMSFSVPGITRLGSTLGATFSSGTPVRLQVISVGASAALGPSDLSLTNASSASVLPGGVVVTVNPMIVGSLRELAGFGTTLGPGALVSIPGTDLAENFAVASSFPLPINLGGVSVKIGSRFAPLFLVSPSQIIAMVPYEVSGQVNVQVVTGPDGAGNSVAVSLTPTAPGIFSSGQNGTGQGAIVNADNTLAAPGGAGHPAKRGEVVTIFASGLGPVTPASPSGLEAGTGGTTVPTMVNKPTVRIGGQLATVNSAALASGYAGFYVITAEVPANAPLGDNVSVQITTFEGQSSNAVTMAISP
;
A
#
# COMPACT_ATOMS: atom_id res chain seq x y z
N MET A 1 -63.93 47.14 -3.38
CA MET A 1 -63.87 46.84 -1.93
C MET A 1 -64.38 45.41 -1.74
N ARG A 2 -63.76 44.42 -1.09
CA ARG A 2 -62.67 44.30 -0.12
C ARG A 2 -61.96 42.96 -0.42
N ARG A 3 -60.62 42.94 -0.31
CA ARG A 3 -59.79 41.73 -0.26
C ARG A 3 -60.07 40.95 1.04
N ARG A 4 -60.14 39.63 0.98
CA ARG A 4 -59.71 38.72 2.06
C ARG A 4 -58.78 37.67 1.44
N LYS A 5 -57.48 37.77 1.77
CA LYS A 5 -56.49 36.71 1.56
C LYS A 5 -56.70 35.67 2.67
N ASN A 6 -56.92 34.42 2.30
CA ASN A 6 -56.64 33.27 3.16
C ASN A 6 -55.58 32.43 2.47
N ILE A 7 -54.51 32.18 3.22
CA ILE A 7 -53.34 31.36 2.88
C ILE A 7 -53.73 29.89 3.11
N ARG A 8 -53.41 29.02 2.15
CA ARG A 8 -53.23 27.57 2.32
C ARG A 8 -51.98 27.14 1.53
N PRO A 9 -51.23 26.13 2.02
CA PRO A 9 -49.85 25.87 1.61
C PRO A 9 -49.77 25.17 0.24
N ALA A 10 -48.70 25.45 -0.49
CA ALA A 10 -48.33 24.74 -1.72
C ALA A 10 -47.81 23.33 -1.38
N PRO A 11 -48.00 22.33 -2.27
CA PRO A 11 -47.59 20.95 -2.05
C PRO A 11 -46.07 20.78 -2.20
N ALA A 12 -45.54 19.80 -1.47
CA ALA A 12 -44.16 19.35 -1.55
C ALA A 12 -43.84 18.87 -2.98
N VAL A 13 -42.76 19.41 -3.54
CA VAL A 13 -42.16 18.89 -4.78
C VAL A 13 -41.15 17.82 -4.39
N SER A 14 -41.56 16.57 -4.60
CA SER A 14 -40.70 15.39 -4.66
C SER A 14 -39.92 15.37 -5.97
N GLY A 15 -38.63 15.03 -5.89
CA GLY A 15 -37.89 14.47 -7.02
C GLY A 15 -36.62 15.23 -7.39
N LEU A 16 -35.47 14.76 -6.90
CA LEU A 16 -34.20 14.93 -7.61
C LEU A 16 -33.38 13.64 -7.48
N SER A 17 -33.07 13.06 -8.63
CA SER A 17 -32.39 11.78 -8.80
C SER A 17 -30.87 11.99 -8.85
N ILE A 18 -30.13 11.26 -8.01
CA ILE A 18 -28.66 11.18 -8.00
C ILE A 18 -28.22 9.83 -8.59
N LEU A 19 -27.66 9.85 -9.80
CA LEU A 19 -27.23 8.68 -10.56
C LEU A 19 -26.09 7.92 -9.83
N ALA A 20 -26.23 6.61 -9.64
CA ALA A 20 -25.19 5.71 -9.14
C ALA A 20 -24.85 4.68 -10.24
N ILE A 21 -23.56 4.51 -10.54
CA ILE A 21 -23.05 3.48 -11.45
C ILE A 21 -22.55 2.34 -10.56
N LEU A 22 -23.25 1.19 -10.59
CA LEU A 22 -22.83 -0.02 -9.88
C LEU A 22 -22.09 -0.96 -10.83
N TRP A 23 -20.92 -1.44 -10.41
CA TRP A 23 -20.35 -2.69 -10.89
C TRP A 23 -20.62 -3.76 -9.84
N ALA A 24 -21.42 -4.77 -10.17
CA ALA A 24 -21.66 -5.94 -9.33
C ALA A 24 -20.99 -7.15 -9.98
N LEU A 25 -20.13 -7.83 -9.24
CA LEU A 25 -19.47 -9.07 -9.65
C LEU A 25 -20.05 -10.22 -8.81
N SER A 26 -20.51 -11.27 -9.47
CA SER A 26 -21.01 -12.50 -8.84
C SER A 26 -19.85 -13.38 -8.37
N PRO A 27 -19.77 -13.81 -7.10
CA PRO A 27 -18.64 -14.61 -6.60
C PRO A 27 -18.92 -16.11 -6.76
N VAL A 28 -17.88 -16.92 -7.07
CA VAL A 28 -17.44 -18.11 -6.28
C VAL A 28 -16.05 -18.60 -6.78
N LYS A 29 -15.08 -18.72 -5.83
CA LYS A 29 -14.13 -19.83 -5.56
C LYS A 29 -12.69 -19.37 -5.24
N THR A 30 -12.38 -19.21 -3.96
CA THR A 30 -11.09 -19.51 -3.26
C THR A 30 -11.29 -19.37 -1.75
N TYR A 31 -10.33 -19.84 -0.94
CA TYR A 31 -10.53 -20.32 0.44
C TYR A 31 -10.38 -19.18 1.51
N ALA A 32 -10.57 -19.41 2.84
CA ALA A 32 -10.40 -18.46 3.99
C ALA A 32 -10.85 -18.84 5.41
N GLY A 33 -10.05 -18.30 6.34
CA GLY A 33 -9.95 -18.10 7.79
C GLY A 33 -8.58 -17.36 7.98
N SER A 34 -8.21 -16.75 9.11
CA SER A 34 -6.92 -16.00 9.17
C SER A 34 -5.72 -16.79 8.60
N ASN A 35 -5.71 -18.11 8.80
CA ASN A 35 -4.89 -19.02 8.01
C ASN A 35 -5.69 -19.77 6.96
N ALA A 36 -5.08 -20.03 5.80
CA ALA A 36 -5.63 -20.91 4.81
C ALA A 36 -5.70 -22.35 5.33
N THR A 37 -6.74 -23.08 4.95
CA THR A 37 -6.96 -24.45 5.44
C THR A 37 -7.34 -25.44 4.35
N THR A 38 -7.04 -26.72 4.55
CA THR A 38 -7.67 -27.81 3.80
C THR A 38 -9.18 -27.85 4.06
N ALA A 39 -9.92 -28.67 3.29
CA ALA A 39 -11.34 -28.92 3.52
C ALA A 39 -11.64 -29.55 4.90
N GLN A 40 -10.63 -30.10 5.58
CA GLN A 40 -10.73 -30.67 6.93
C GLN A 40 -10.32 -29.66 8.03
N GLY A 41 -9.98 -28.42 7.68
CA GLY A 41 -9.58 -27.40 8.64
C GLY A 41 -8.12 -27.48 9.08
N ILE A 42 -7.27 -28.20 8.33
CA ILE A 42 -5.84 -28.27 8.61
C ILE A 42 -5.17 -27.03 8.01
N VAL A 43 -4.45 -26.27 8.83
CA VAL A 43 -3.74 -25.05 8.41
C VAL A 43 -2.68 -25.36 7.34
N LEU A 44 -2.69 -24.56 6.28
CA LEU A 44 -1.71 -24.61 5.20
C LEU A 44 -0.51 -23.73 5.54
N ARG A 45 0.69 -24.30 5.45
CA ARG A 45 1.93 -23.52 5.59
C ARG A 45 3.11 -24.24 4.95
N TRP A 46 4.13 -23.46 4.61
CA TRP A 46 5.45 -24.00 4.32
C TRP A 46 6.11 -24.57 5.59
N PRO A 47 7.19 -25.35 5.45
CA PRO A 47 8.07 -25.69 6.58
C PRO A 47 8.58 -24.43 7.31
N SER A 48 9.05 -24.61 8.55
CA SER A 48 9.18 -23.58 9.61
C SER A 48 10.02 -22.33 9.28
N VAL A 49 10.79 -22.34 8.19
CA VAL A 49 11.41 -21.16 7.58
C VAL A 49 11.19 -21.27 6.07
N PRO A 50 10.16 -20.63 5.50
CA PRO A 50 9.96 -20.65 4.07
C PRO A 50 11.19 -20.05 3.40
N GLN A 51 11.79 -20.82 2.49
CA GLN A 51 12.73 -20.35 1.49
C GLN A 51 12.09 -20.54 0.13
N VAL A 52 10.95 -19.88 -0.10
CA VAL A 52 10.15 -20.12 -1.29
C VAL A 52 10.92 -19.59 -2.49
N GLN A 53 11.22 -20.49 -3.42
CA GLN A 53 11.80 -20.10 -4.70
C GLN A 53 10.69 -19.55 -5.58
N PHE A 54 10.94 -18.42 -6.24
CA PHE A 54 9.98 -17.85 -7.18
C PHE A 54 10.62 -17.46 -8.51
N LEU A 55 9.82 -17.50 -9.57
CA LEU A 55 10.16 -17.01 -10.90
C LEU A 55 9.09 -16.03 -11.36
N ILE A 56 9.49 -14.99 -12.08
CA ILE A 56 8.55 -14.00 -12.63
C ILE A 56 8.49 -14.15 -14.14
N ASN A 57 7.30 -14.35 -14.69
CA ASN A 57 7.05 -14.05 -16.10
C ASN A 57 6.48 -12.62 -16.19
N PRO A 58 7.29 -11.62 -16.58
CA PRO A 58 6.83 -10.24 -16.68
C PRO A 58 6.04 -9.97 -17.97
N GLY A 59 5.95 -10.96 -18.86
CA GLY A 59 5.18 -10.89 -20.09
C GLY A 59 3.68 -10.98 -19.82
N GLY A 60 2.89 -10.32 -20.67
CA GLY A 60 1.43 -10.45 -20.65
C GLY A 60 0.70 -9.52 -19.70
N VAL A 61 1.40 -8.65 -18.98
CA VAL A 61 0.75 -7.52 -18.29
C VAL A 61 0.11 -6.61 -19.35
N PRO A 62 -1.22 -6.48 -19.39
CA PRO A 62 -1.88 -5.75 -20.46
C PRO A 62 -1.46 -4.28 -20.48
N GLY A 63 -0.71 -3.87 -21.51
CA GLY A 63 -0.23 -2.49 -21.69
C GLY A 63 1.24 -2.25 -21.30
N PHE A 64 1.93 -3.29 -20.85
CA PHE A 64 3.35 -3.29 -20.49
C PHE A 64 4.08 -4.35 -21.33
N THR A 65 4.17 -4.12 -22.64
CA THR A 65 4.64 -5.12 -23.62
C THR A 65 6.08 -4.92 -24.07
N GLY A 66 6.67 -3.75 -23.83
CA GLY A 66 8.06 -3.44 -24.16
C GLY A 66 9.07 -4.12 -23.22
N GLU A 67 10.33 -4.16 -23.64
CA GLU A 67 11.42 -4.72 -22.82
C GLU A 67 11.60 -3.94 -21.51
N LEU A 68 11.53 -2.60 -21.57
CA LEU A 68 11.58 -1.72 -20.39
C LEU A 68 10.38 -1.93 -19.46
N ASP A 69 9.19 -2.10 -20.03
CA ASP A 69 7.96 -2.36 -19.27
C ASP A 69 8.05 -3.66 -18.48
N ARG A 70 8.66 -4.70 -19.06
CA ARG A 70 8.88 -5.98 -18.40
C ARG A 70 9.84 -5.87 -17.21
N LEU A 71 10.84 -5.00 -17.28
CA LEU A 71 11.70 -4.71 -16.14
C LEU A 71 10.91 -4.07 -15.00
N ILE A 72 10.03 -3.11 -15.30
CA ILE A 72 9.16 -2.44 -14.32
C ILE A 72 8.23 -3.45 -13.64
N VAL A 73 7.61 -4.34 -14.41
CA VAL A 73 6.73 -5.39 -13.87
C VAL A 73 7.50 -6.31 -12.93
N ALA A 74 8.66 -6.82 -13.37
CA ALA A 74 9.46 -7.73 -12.54
C ALA A 74 9.93 -7.06 -11.24
N ALA A 75 10.35 -5.81 -11.34
CA ALA A 75 10.68 -4.93 -10.22
C ALA A 75 9.52 -4.80 -9.21
N ALA A 76 8.34 -4.39 -9.70
CA ALA A 76 7.15 -4.20 -8.88
C ALA A 76 6.71 -5.49 -8.15
N LEU A 77 6.82 -6.64 -8.81
CA LEU A 77 6.52 -7.94 -8.20
C LEU A 77 7.56 -8.33 -7.12
N ARG A 78 8.84 -8.00 -7.32
CA ARG A 78 9.87 -8.21 -6.27
C ARG A 78 9.60 -7.36 -5.04
N ASP A 79 9.18 -6.11 -5.22
CA ASP A 79 8.78 -5.25 -4.10
C ASP A 79 7.62 -5.85 -3.31
N ALA A 80 6.66 -6.48 -4.00
CA ALA A 80 5.56 -7.18 -3.34
C ALA A 80 6.04 -8.38 -2.47
N PHE A 81 7.02 -9.16 -2.93
CA PHE A 81 7.66 -10.21 -2.12
C PHE A 81 8.41 -9.62 -0.92
N ARG A 82 9.13 -8.51 -1.14
CA ARG A 82 9.91 -7.86 -0.08
C ARG A 82 9.05 -7.38 1.08
N ALA A 83 7.84 -6.88 0.80
CA ALA A 83 6.90 -6.43 1.83
C ALA A 83 6.70 -7.48 2.95
N TRP A 84 6.62 -8.77 2.58
CA TRP A 84 6.46 -9.86 3.54
C TRP A 84 7.74 -10.22 4.30
N THR A 85 8.93 -9.97 3.74
CA THR A 85 10.22 -10.22 4.42
C THR A 85 10.52 -9.20 5.53
N GLU A 86 9.87 -8.03 5.49
CA GLU A 86 10.04 -6.95 6.46
C GLU A 86 9.06 -7.04 7.63
N VAL A 87 8.21 -8.08 7.67
CA VAL A 87 7.18 -8.25 8.71
C VAL A 87 7.83 -8.55 10.08
N PRO A 88 7.54 -7.74 11.12
CA PRO A 88 8.09 -7.98 12.46
C PRO A 88 7.66 -9.33 13.04
N ASN A 89 8.57 -9.97 13.78
CA ASN A 89 8.37 -11.27 14.43
C ASN A 89 8.12 -12.47 13.51
N ALA A 90 8.18 -12.31 12.18
CA ALA A 90 8.09 -13.38 11.20
C ALA A 90 9.47 -13.74 10.63
N SER A 91 9.70 -15.02 10.33
CA SER A 91 10.92 -15.55 9.73
C SER A 91 10.63 -16.01 8.30
N ILE A 92 10.68 -15.08 7.35
CA ILE A 92 10.30 -15.32 5.95
C ILE A 92 11.47 -15.00 5.03
N ALA A 93 11.78 -15.90 4.10
CA ALA A 93 12.77 -15.69 3.06
C ALA A 93 12.26 -16.14 1.69
N PHE A 94 12.64 -15.40 0.66
CA PHE A 94 12.36 -15.75 -0.73
C PHE A 94 13.65 -15.88 -1.51
N ASN A 95 13.71 -16.86 -2.41
CA ASN A 95 14.81 -17.06 -3.34
C ASN A 95 14.36 -16.62 -4.74
N ASP A 96 14.77 -15.43 -5.18
CA ASP A 96 14.47 -14.91 -6.52
C ASP A 96 15.25 -15.71 -7.58
N GLY A 97 14.53 -16.51 -8.37
CA GLY A 97 15.08 -17.27 -9.49
C GLY A 97 15.22 -16.44 -10.77
N GLY A 98 14.81 -15.17 -10.76
CA GLY A 98 14.85 -14.26 -11.89
C GLY A 98 13.61 -14.28 -12.77
N VAL A 99 13.76 -13.74 -13.98
CA VAL A 99 12.69 -13.70 -14.98
C VAL A 99 12.68 -14.98 -15.82
N THR A 100 11.50 -15.43 -16.22
CA THR A 100 11.28 -16.60 -17.06
C THR A 100 10.30 -16.30 -18.19
N THR A 101 10.31 -17.12 -19.24
CA THR A 101 9.30 -17.11 -20.31
C THR A 101 8.20 -18.16 -20.09
N GLN A 102 8.28 -18.93 -19.00
CA GLN A 102 7.28 -19.93 -18.65
C GLN A 102 5.94 -19.24 -18.36
N THR A 103 4.86 -19.69 -19.01
CA THR A 103 3.52 -19.10 -18.85
C THR A 103 2.66 -19.84 -17.83
N THR A 104 2.96 -21.11 -17.57
CA THR A 104 2.20 -22.01 -16.69
C THR A 104 3.17 -22.71 -15.76
N GLY A 105 2.89 -22.67 -14.45
CA GLY A 105 3.73 -23.27 -13.42
C GLY A 105 3.59 -24.80 -13.37
N VAL A 106 4.60 -25.47 -12.82
CA VAL A 106 4.57 -26.93 -12.59
C VAL A 106 4.26 -27.15 -11.12
N ARG A 107 3.06 -27.67 -10.83
CA ARG A 107 2.48 -27.80 -9.48
C ARG A 107 3.25 -28.67 -8.48
N SER A 108 4.39 -29.21 -8.85
CA SER A 108 5.17 -30.17 -8.08
C SER A 108 6.65 -29.79 -8.00
N ASP A 109 7.08 -28.70 -8.64
CA ASP A 109 8.49 -28.35 -8.73
C ASP A 109 9.03 -27.61 -7.52
N GLY A 110 8.15 -27.07 -6.67
CA GLY A 110 8.50 -26.29 -5.49
C GLY A 110 8.93 -24.87 -5.83
N VAL A 111 8.65 -24.41 -7.05
CA VAL A 111 9.00 -23.08 -7.56
C VAL A 111 7.72 -22.32 -7.87
N SER A 112 7.49 -21.24 -7.13
CA SER A 112 6.35 -20.36 -7.34
C SER A 112 6.50 -19.53 -8.61
N LEU A 113 5.72 -19.81 -9.65
CA LEU A 113 5.65 -18.96 -10.84
C LEU A 113 4.66 -17.82 -10.63
N VAL A 114 5.07 -16.59 -10.93
CA VAL A 114 4.16 -15.44 -11.12
C VAL A 114 3.91 -15.24 -12.61
N SER A 115 2.65 -15.34 -13.06
CA SER A 115 2.30 -15.28 -14.49
C SER A 115 1.02 -14.48 -14.76
N PHE A 116 1.02 -13.74 -15.87
CA PHE A 116 -0.15 -13.03 -16.43
C PHE A 116 -0.69 -13.71 -17.70
N GLN A 117 -0.16 -14.87 -18.03
CA GLN A 117 -0.39 -15.54 -19.31
C GLN A 117 -0.92 -16.95 -19.15
N ASP A 118 -1.13 -17.41 -17.91
CA ASP A 118 -1.67 -18.73 -17.66
C ASP A 118 -3.16 -18.77 -18.02
N ASN A 119 -3.47 -19.46 -19.11
CA ASN A 119 -4.83 -19.67 -19.61
C ASN A 119 -5.41 -21.04 -19.20
N THR A 120 -4.70 -21.81 -18.38
CA THR A 120 -5.14 -23.12 -17.91
C THR A 120 -6.10 -23.01 -16.72
N PHE A 121 -6.09 -21.87 -16.02
CA PHE A 121 -7.05 -21.54 -14.99
C PHE A 121 -8.21 -20.71 -15.57
N SER A 122 -9.44 -21.18 -15.32
CA SER A 122 -10.65 -20.41 -15.64
C SER A 122 -10.98 -19.49 -14.47
N PHE A 123 -10.70 -18.19 -14.66
CA PHE A 123 -11.00 -17.16 -13.67
C PHE A 123 -12.51 -16.91 -13.59
N PRO A 124 -13.12 -16.98 -12.39
CA PRO A 124 -14.49 -16.52 -12.20
C PRO A 124 -14.65 -15.02 -12.52
N PRO A 125 -15.87 -14.55 -12.85
CA PRO A 125 -16.13 -13.14 -13.08
C PRO A 125 -15.65 -12.28 -11.91
N GLY A 126 -14.86 -11.24 -12.20
CA GLY A 126 -14.40 -10.28 -11.19
C GLY A 126 -13.13 -10.65 -10.45
N VAL A 127 -12.59 -11.85 -10.65
CA VAL A 127 -11.34 -12.29 -10.02
C VAL A 127 -10.15 -11.69 -10.77
N LEU A 128 -9.30 -10.99 -10.03
CA LEU A 128 -8.14 -10.26 -10.55
C LEU A 128 -6.89 -11.15 -10.65
N ALA A 129 -6.66 -11.95 -9.62
CA ALA A 129 -5.56 -12.90 -9.52
C ALA A 129 -5.97 -14.07 -8.59
N VAL A 130 -5.12 -15.09 -8.54
CA VAL A 130 -5.26 -16.22 -7.62
C VAL A 130 -3.90 -16.86 -7.36
N THR A 131 -3.69 -17.30 -6.13
CA THR A 131 -2.61 -18.21 -5.76
C THR A 131 -3.09 -19.66 -5.74
N ARG A 132 -2.51 -20.50 -6.60
CA ARG A 132 -2.86 -21.91 -6.72
C ARG A 132 -1.91 -22.78 -5.90
N THR A 133 -2.32 -23.05 -4.67
CA THR A 133 -1.53 -23.84 -3.70
C THR A 133 -1.79 -25.34 -3.84
N SER A 134 -0.73 -26.14 -3.83
CA SER A 134 -0.74 -27.60 -3.66
C SER A 134 -0.22 -27.93 -2.25
N SER A 135 -0.93 -28.79 -1.53
CA SER A 135 -0.56 -29.15 -0.16
C SER A 135 -0.72 -30.65 0.13
N ALA A 136 0.04 -31.12 1.12
CA ALA A 136 0.01 -32.51 1.54
C ALA A 136 -1.18 -32.78 2.48
N PRO A 137 -2.02 -33.81 2.22
CA PRO A 137 -3.11 -34.16 3.14
C PRO A 137 -2.60 -34.85 4.43
N ALA A 138 -1.39 -35.40 4.40
CA ALA A 138 -0.73 -36.08 5.50
C ALA A 138 0.80 -36.05 5.30
N ALA A 139 1.56 -36.39 6.34
CA ALA A 139 2.99 -36.64 6.21
C ALA A 139 3.27 -37.89 5.36
N GLY A 140 4.37 -37.89 4.61
CA GLY A 140 4.81 -39.00 3.76
C GLY A 140 5.06 -38.60 2.30
N LEU A 141 5.22 -39.60 1.43
CA LEU A 141 5.42 -39.41 0.00
C LEU A 141 4.09 -39.09 -0.70
N ILE A 142 4.03 -37.94 -1.36
CA ILE A 142 2.88 -37.49 -2.15
C ILE A 142 3.21 -37.66 -3.64
N LEU A 143 2.37 -38.43 -4.34
CA LEU A 143 2.47 -38.62 -5.80
C LEU A 143 1.61 -37.56 -6.51
N PHE A 144 2.26 -36.71 -7.29
CA PHE A 144 1.59 -35.72 -8.14
C PHE A 144 1.10 -36.35 -9.45
N PRO A 145 0.10 -35.74 -10.12
CA PRO A 145 -0.43 -36.24 -11.40
C PRO A 145 0.60 -36.36 -12.53
N ASP A 146 1.69 -35.60 -12.45
CA ASP A 146 2.82 -35.64 -13.38
C ASP A 146 3.83 -36.77 -13.09
N GLY A 147 3.56 -37.59 -12.07
CA GLY A 147 4.42 -38.71 -11.66
C GLY A 147 5.51 -38.33 -10.66
N LYS A 148 5.64 -37.06 -10.25
CA LYS A 148 6.66 -36.64 -9.28
C LYS A 148 6.25 -37.06 -7.87
N LEU A 149 7.21 -37.60 -7.11
CA LEU A 149 7.07 -37.88 -5.69
C LEU A 149 7.72 -36.75 -4.88
N VAL A 150 6.94 -36.14 -3.97
CA VAL A 150 7.41 -35.10 -3.06
C VAL A 150 7.18 -35.56 -1.63
N GLN A 151 8.21 -35.46 -0.77
CA GLN A 151 8.11 -35.80 0.64
C GLN A 151 7.48 -34.63 1.41
N ALA A 152 6.45 -34.93 2.21
CA ALA A 152 5.84 -34.02 3.17
C ALA A 152 6.16 -34.44 4.60
N ASP A 153 6.48 -33.48 5.46
CA ASP A 153 6.78 -33.69 6.87
C ASP A 153 5.51 -33.67 7.74
N PHE A 154 4.46 -32.96 7.29
CA PHE A 154 3.21 -32.81 8.03
C PHE A 154 2.00 -32.60 7.11
N ALA A 155 0.80 -32.85 7.65
CA ALA A 155 -0.46 -32.54 6.98
C ALA A 155 -0.66 -31.02 6.87
N GLY A 156 -1.10 -30.53 5.72
CA GLY A 156 -1.22 -29.10 5.41
C GLY A 156 0.09 -28.47 4.92
N GLN A 157 1.19 -29.23 4.81
CA GLN A 157 2.42 -28.70 4.25
C GLN A 157 2.18 -28.23 2.81
N ILE A 158 2.45 -26.96 2.55
CA ILE A 158 2.49 -26.41 1.19
C ILE A 158 3.70 -27.05 0.49
N LEU A 159 3.43 -27.65 -0.67
CA LEU A 159 4.44 -28.31 -1.50
C LEU A 159 4.79 -27.45 -2.71
N ASP A 160 3.86 -26.62 -3.16
CA ASP A 160 3.97 -25.80 -4.36
C ASP A 160 2.87 -24.71 -4.34
N ALA A 161 3.14 -23.53 -4.90
CA ALA A 161 2.14 -22.47 -5.03
C ALA A 161 2.49 -21.49 -6.15
N ASP A 162 1.63 -21.38 -7.17
CA ASP A 162 1.80 -20.42 -8.29
C ASP A 162 0.86 -19.23 -8.16
N ILE A 163 1.31 -18.02 -8.54
CA ILE A 163 0.48 -16.81 -8.58
C ILE A 163 0.07 -16.52 -10.03
N LEU A 164 -1.22 -16.54 -10.30
CA LEU A 164 -1.77 -16.30 -11.62
C LEU A 164 -2.62 -15.03 -11.62
N PHE A 165 -2.24 -14.07 -12.45
CA PHE A 165 -3.05 -12.90 -12.77
C PHE A 165 -3.97 -13.19 -13.95
N ASN A 166 -5.19 -12.66 -13.93
CA ASN A 166 -6.19 -12.95 -14.94
C ASN A 166 -5.78 -12.39 -16.32
N PRO A 167 -5.47 -13.25 -17.31
CA PRO A 167 -5.01 -12.82 -18.63
C PRO A 167 -6.12 -12.17 -19.47
N SER A 168 -7.38 -12.29 -19.05
CA SER A 168 -8.54 -11.79 -19.80
C SER A 168 -8.90 -10.34 -19.47
N LEU A 169 -8.18 -9.71 -18.54
CA LEU A 169 -8.43 -8.32 -18.16
C LEU A 169 -8.01 -7.35 -19.29
N PRO A 170 -8.72 -6.22 -19.47
CA PRO A 170 -8.40 -5.24 -20.51
C PRO A 170 -6.98 -4.62 -20.39
N GLN A 171 -6.50 -4.05 -21.49
CA GLN A 171 -5.26 -3.26 -21.49
C GLN A 171 -5.32 -2.09 -20.50
N GLY A 172 -4.25 -1.90 -19.72
CA GLY A 172 -4.15 -0.82 -18.75
C GLY A 172 -4.95 -1.06 -17.47
N PHE A 173 -5.51 -2.27 -17.29
CA PHE A 173 -6.25 -2.60 -16.08
C PHE A 173 -5.35 -2.63 -14.84
N PHE A 174 -4.14 -3.20 -14.95
CA PHE A 174 -3.14 -3.13 -13.90
C PHE A 174 -2.09 -2.06 -14.18
N SER A 175 -1.55 -1.46 -13.13
CA SER A 175 -0.35 -0.63 -13.22
C SER A 175 0.67 -0.96 -12.14
N PRO A 176 1.92 -1.31 -12.50
CA PRO A 176 3.04 -1.42 -11.58
C PRO A 176 3.55 -0.07 -11.07
N VAL A 177 3.07 1.05 -11.63
CA VAL A 177 3.53 2.42 -11.33
C VAL A 177 2.38 3.34 -10.90
N GLY A 178 1.21 2.75 -10.60
CA GLY A 178 -0.03 3.41 -10.21
C GLY A 178 -0.53 4.48 -11.21
N ALA A 179 -1.01 4.03 -12.37
CA ALA A 179 -1.66 4.91 -13.34
C ALA A 179 -3.13 5.19 -12.96
N ASP A 180 -3.63 6.34 -13.37
CA ASP A 180 -5.04 6.70 -13.13
C ASP A 180 -6.01 5.71 -13.78
N GLY A 181 -7.04 5.34 -13.01
CA GLY A 181 -8.07 4.40 -13.45
C GLY A 181 -7.60 2.95 -13.61
N SER A 182 -6.40 2.63 -13.12
CA SER A 182 -5.88 1.26 -13.07
C SER A 182 -5.86 0.74 -11.63
N ILE A 183 -5.90 -0.58 -11.49
CA ILE A 183 -5.63 -1.27 -10.23
C ILE A 183 -4.12 -1.35 -10.02
N ASP A 184 -3.69 -1.08 -8.80
CA ASP A 184 -2.30 -1.20 -8.39
C ASP A 184 -1.87 -2.68 -8.43
N LEU A 185 -0.93 -3.00 -9.33
CA LEU A 185 -0.43 -4.36 -9.48
C LEU A 185 0.27 -4.84 -8.22
N VAL A 186 1.00 -3.96 -7.54
CA VAL A 186 1.81 -4.32 -6.36
C VAL A 186 0.89 -4.71 -5.21
N ALA A 187 -0.19 -3.97 -4.98
CA ALA A 187 -1.13 -4.30 -3.91
C ALA A 187 -1.80 -5.66 -4.12
N VAL A 188 -2.21 -5.97 -5.36
CA VAL A 188 -2.76 -7.30 -5.70
C VAL A 188 -1.68 -8.38 -5.54
N ALA A 189 -0.44 -8.12 -5.95
CA ALA A 189 0.65 -9.07 -5.75
C ALA A 189 0.95 -9.32 -4.27
N VAL A 190 0.96 -8.28 -3.42
CA VAL A 190 1.17 -8.43 -1.96
C VAL A 190 0.08 -9.31 -1.37
N HIS A 191 -1.18 -9.12 -1.77
CA HIS A 191 -2.31 -9.98 -1.37
C HIS A 191 -2.09 -11.44 -1.76
N GLU A 192 -1.78 -11.71 -3.03
CA GLU A 192 -1.55 -13.08 -3.51
C GLU A 192 -0.34 -13.74 -2.83
N ILE A 193 0.71 -12.99 -2.53
CA ILE A 193 1.86 -13.53 -1.78
C ILE A 193 1.46 -13.89 -0.33
N GLY A 194 0.47 -13.21 0.26
CA GLY A 194 -0.15 -13.65 1.51
C GLY A 194 -0.71 -15.06 1.39
N HIS A 195 -1.48 -15.35 0.33
CA HIS A 195 -1.98 -16.70 0.05
C HIS A 195 -0.86 -17.71 -0.21
N LEU A 196 0.20 -17.30 -0.91
CA LEU A 196 1.40 -18.13 -1.12
C LEU A 196 2.02 -18.53 0.22
N LEU A 197 2.02 -17.64 1.20
CA LEU A 197 2.50 -17.87 2.56
C LEU A 197 1.51 -18.65 3.44
N GLY A 198 0.30 -18.96 2.95
CA GLY A 198 -0.71 -19.71 3.68
C GLY A 198 -1.66 -18.84 4.50
N LEU A 199 -1.70 -17.52 4.26
CA LEU A 199 -2.76 -16.67 4.77
C LEU A 199 -4.01 -16.86 3.92
N ASP A 200 -5.12 -16.46 4.50
CA ASP A 200 -6.34 -16.35 3.76
C ASP A 200 -7.02 -15.01 3.96
N HIS A 201 -8.15 -14.81 3.30
CA HIS A 201 -8.93 -13.60 3.51
C HIS A 201 -9.30 -13.39 4.98
N THR A 202 -9.47 -12.12 5.33
CA THR A 202 -9.91 -11.67 6.65
C THR A 202 -11.19 -10.84 6.56
N GLY A 203 -11.93 -10.76 7.67
CA GLY A 203 -13.06 -9.85 7.79
C GLY A 203 -12.65 -8.42 8.16
N ILE A 204 -11.36 -8.17 8.46
CA ILE A 204 -10.87 -6.82 8.72
C ILE A 204 -10.73 -6.05 7.39
N PHE A 205 -11.53 -5.00 7.22
CA PHE A 205 -11.66 -4.25 5.97
C PHE A 205 -10.37 -3.58 5.52
N SER A 206 -9.58 -3.10 6.47
CA SER A 206 -8.34 -2.36 6.18
C SER A 206 -7.14 -3.24 5.83
N SER A 207 -7.27 -4.57 5.97
CA SER A 207 -6.18 -5.51 5.71
C SER A 207 -5.90 -5.64 4.21
N ILE A 208 -4.64 -5.94 3.87
CA ILE A 208 -4.27 -6.24 2.48
C ILE A 208 -4.90 -7.56 2.00
N MET A 209 -5.26 -8.46 2.92
CA MET A 209 -5.99 -9.71 2.68
C MET A 209 -7.52 -9.52 2.60
N ASN A 210 -8.01 -8.28 2.47
CA ASN A 210 -9.40 -8.04 2.07
C ASN A 210 -9.64 -8.64 0.66
N PRO A 211 -10.68 -9.45 0.44
CA PRO A 211 -10.96 -10.06 -0.86
C PRO A 211 -11.33 -9.06 -1.97
N TYR A 212 -11.58 -7.80 -1.63
CA TYR A 212 -11.94 -6.75 -2.58
C TYR A 212 -10.80 -5.75 -2.73
N ALA A 213 -10.29 -5.63 -3.95
CA ALA A 213 -9.30 -4.61 -4.27
C ALA A 213 -9.88 -3.20 -4.07
N GLU A 214 -9.08 -2.32 -3.51
CA GLU A 214 -9.38 -0.90 -3.44
C GLU A 214 -9.48 -0.32 -4.86
N SER A 215 -10.67 0.11 -5.28
CA SER A 215 -10.83 0.79 -6.56
C SER A 215 -10.52 2.28 -6.38
N SER A 216 -9.60 2.85 -7.16
CA SER A 216 -9.28 4.28 -7.08
C SER A 216 -9.28 4.96 -8.45
N SER A 217 -9.81 6.17 -8.49
CA SER A 217 -9.60 7.09 -9.63
C SER A 217 -8.18 7.66 -9.64
N SER A 218 -7.48 7.60 -8.49
CA SER A 218 -6.15 8.12 -8.25
C SER A 218 -5.01 7.13 -8.55
N GLY A 219 -5.31 5.85 -8.82
CA GLY A 219 -4.33 4.83 -9.20
C GLY A 219 -3.47 4.25 -8.07
N ALA A 220 -3.59 4.74 -6.83
CA ALA A 220 -2.89 4.19 -5.66
C ALA A 220 -3.86 3.57 -4.68
N THR A 221 -3.56 2.33 -4.31
CA THR A 221 -4.18 1.62 -3.19
C THR A 221 -3.18 1.55 -2.04
N SER A 222 -3.65 1.25 -0.84
CA SER A 222 -2.72 0.90 0.24
C SER A 222 -2.00 -0.40 -0.10
N GLN A 223 -0.67 -0.36 -0.07
CA GLN A 223 0.20 -1.54 -0.14
C GLN A 223 0.64 -2.00 1.27
N LYS A 224 0.11 -1.36 2.32
CA LYS A 224 0.57 -1.53 3.69
C LYS A 224 0.02 -2.82 4.29
N ILE A 225 0.93 -3.73 4.66
CA ILE A 225 0.64 -4.86 5.55
C ILE A 225 0.18 -4.30 6.90
N GLN A 226 -1.03 -4.68 7.34
CA GLN A 226 -1.60 -4.26 8.61
C GLN A 226 -1.26 -5.27 9.72
N SER A 227 -1.65 -4.94 10.95
CA SER A 227 -1.36 -5.78 12.11
C SER A 227 -1.99 -7.17 12.02
N ASP A 228 -3.19 -7.31 11.44
CA ASP A 228 -3.85 -8.61 11.27
C ASP A 228 -3.03 -9.53 10.37
N ASP A 229 -2.60 -9.01 9.22
CA ASP A 229 -1.74 -9.68 8.26
C ASP A 229 -0.41 -10.09 8.89
N ALA A 230 0.24 -9.15 9.56
CA ALA A 230 1.56 -9.32 10.18
C ALA A 230 1.54 -10.36 11.32
N ILE A 231 0.55 -10.28 12.21
CA ILE A 231 0.40 -11.21 13.34
C ILE A 231 0.08 -12.61 12.82
N THR A 232 -0.79 -12.71 11.83
CA THR A 232 -1.20 -13.99 11.25
C THR A 232 -0.02 -14.70 10.59
N VAL A 233 0.74 -14.02 9.73
CA VAL A 233 1.92 -14.62 9.09
C VAL A 233 3.02 -14.94 10.11
N ALA A 234 3.22 -14.10 11.13
CA ALA A 234 4.17 -14.36 12.20
C ALA A 234 3.76 -15.59 13.05
N SER A 235 2.47 -15.89 13.18
CA SER A 235 2.00 -17.11 13.84
C SER A 235 2.33 -18.39 13.06
N LEU A 236 2.40 -18.30 11.72
CA LEU A 236 2.79 -19.42 10.86
C LEU A 236 4.30 -19.63 10.82
N TYR A 237 5.06 -18.53 10.81
CA TYR A 237 6.52 -18.53 10.68
C TYR A 237 7.18 -17.70 11.79
N PRO A 238 7.03 -18.08 13.07
CA PRO A 238 7.47 -17.25 14.19
C PRO A 238 8.99 -17.16 14.29
N LEU A 239 9.52 -15.96 14.52
CA LEU A 239 10.88 -15.80 15.04
C LEU A 239 10.98 -16.42 16.45
N PRO A 240 12.18 -16.83 16.91
CA PRO A 240 12.36 -17.43 18.23
C PRO A 240 11.84 -16.55 19.39
N SER A 241 11.81 -15.22 19.22
CA SER A 241 11.29 -14.27 20.22
C SER A 241 9.77 -14.14 20.23
N PHE A 242 9.04 -14.62 19.22
CA PHE A 242 7.60 -14.37 19.05
C PHE A 242 6.79 -14.77 20.29
N ALA A 243 6.97 -15.99 20.80
CA ALA A 243 6.21 -16.47 21.95
C ALA A 243 6.54 -15.75 23.26
N SER A 244 7.75 -15.21 23.40
CA SER A 244 8.19 -14.48 24.60
C SER A 244 7.91 -12.98 24.51
N SER A 245 7.60 -12.44 23.33
CA SER A 245 7.28 -11.02 23.12
C SER A 245 5.78 -10.74 22.91
N THR A 246 4.95 -11.77 22.75
CA THR A 246 3.51 -11.66 22.45
C THR A 246 2.66 -12.49 23.40
N GLY A 247 1.35 -12.26 23.42
CA GLY A 247 0.36 -13.06 24.15
C GLY A 247 -0.73 -13.63 23.24
N THR A 248 -1.64 -14.39 23.85
CA THR A 248 -2.71 -15.10 23.16
C THR A 248 -4.05 -14.86 23.84
N ILE A 249 -5.09 -14.62 23.04
CA ILE A 249 -6.49 -14.71 23.49
C ILE A 249 -7.15 -15.91 22.83
N SER A 250 -7.72 -16.81 23.62
CA SER A 250 -8.38 -18.02 23.12
C SER A 250 -9.66 -18.32 23.86
N GLY A 251 -10.57 -19.06 23.24
CA GLY A 251 -11.83 -19.43 23.86
C GLY A 251 -12.76 -20.15 22.93
N THR A 252 -14.06 -20.09 23.24
CA THR A 252 -15.12 -20.68 22.42
C THR A 252 -16.24 -19.67 22.16
N ILE A 253 -16.86 -19.80 20.99
CA ILE A 253 -18.06 -19.08 20.58
C ILE A 253 -19.21 -20.06 20.57
N THR A 254 -20.26 -19.77 21.34
CA THR A 254 -21.48 -20.57 21.37
C THR A 254 -22.70 -19.69 21.16
N THR A 255 -23.79 -20.25 20.66
CA THR A 255 -25.11 -19.62 20.73
C THR A 255 -25.56 -19.46 22.19
N SER A 256 -26.62 -18.69 22.43
CA SER A 256 -27.23 -18.53 23.76
C SER A 256 -27.68 -19.84 24.43
N ILE A 257 -27.88 -20.92 23.65
CA ILE A 257 -28.25 -22.26 24.13
C ILE A 257 -27.06 -23.23 24.20
N GLY A 258 -25.83 -22.73 24.04
CA GLY A 258 -24.59 -23.49 24.18
C GLY A 258 -24.16 -24.27 22.93
N THR A 259 -24.79 -24.06 21.78
CA THR A 259 -24.36 -24.70 20.52
C THR A 259 -23.09 -24.03 20.00
N PRO A 260 -22.01 -24.76 19.68
CA PRO A 260 -20.82 -24.16 19.08
C PRO A 260 -21.09 -23.49 17.74
N VAL A 261 -20.40 -22.39 17.48
CA VAL A 261 -20.55 -21.60 16.24
C VAL A 261 -19.30 -21.75 15.39
N LEU A 262 -19.46 -22.32 14.19
CA LEU A 262 -18.40 -22.39 13.18
C LEU A 262 -18.37 -21.09 12.36
N SER A 263 -17.16 -20.59 12.10
CA SER A 263 -16.89 -19.40 11.26
C SER A 263 -17.37 -18.07 11.81
N ALA A 264 -17.55 -17.95 13.13
CA ALA A 264 -17.71 -16.62 13.72
C ALA A 264 -16.39 -15.86 13.59
N HIS A 265 -16.45 -14.62 13.10
CA HIS A 265 -15.29 -13.75 12.99
C HIS A 265 -15.02 -13.10 14.34
N VAL A 266 -13.90 -13.48 14.96
CA VAL A 266 -13.50 -13.00 16.28
C VAL A 266 -12.36 -12.01 16.10
N VAL A 267 -12.54 -10.78 16.59
CA VAL A 267 -11.60 -9.67 16.39
C VAL A 267 -11.13 -9.13 17.74
N ALA A 268 -9.81 -9.04 17.91
CA ALA A 268 -9.20 -8.36 19.04
C ALA A 268 -9.01 -6.88 18.72
N ILE A 269 -9.77 -6.02 19.40
CA ILE A 269 -9.72 -4.57 19.26
C ILE A 269 -8.89 -4.01 20.42
N SER A 270 -7.83 -3.26 20.11
CA SER A 270 -6.98 -2.61 21.12
C SER A 270 -7.75 -1.57 21.95
N ASP A 271 -7.39 -1.42 23.21
CA ASP A 271 -7.97 -0.44 24.12
C ASP A 271 -6.87 0.40 24.82
N PRO A 272 -6.99 1.74 24.88
CA PRO A 272 -8.12 2.58 24.44
C PRO A 272 -8.07 3.00 22.96
N ALA A 273 -7.10 2.51 22.19
CA ALA A 273 -6.86 2.98 20.82
C ALA A 273 -7.99 2.64 19.84
N GLY A 274 -8.75 1.56 20.08
CA GLY A 274 -9.90 1.18 19.25
C GLY A 274 -9.53 0.56 17.90
N VAL A 275 -8.28 0.16 17.71
CA VAL A 275 -7.80 -0.41 16.44
C VAL A 275 -8.06 -1.92 16.41
N PRO A 276 -8.67 -2.49 15.35
CA PRO A 276 -8.74 -3.94 15.16
C PRO A 276 -7.33 -4.48 14.86
N VAL A 277 -6.78 -5.25 15.79
CA VAL A 277 -5.37 -5.66 15.77
C VAL A 277 -5.16 -6.98 15.04
N ALA A 278 -5.99 -7.97 15.35
CA ALA A 278 -5.91 -9.29 14.74
C ALA A 278 -7.26 -10.01 14.85
N SER A 279 -7.46 -11.02 14.01
CA SER A 279 -8.69 -11.76 13.90
C SER A 279 -8.48 -13.26 13.68
N GLN A 280 -9.52 -14.03 13.93
CA GLN A 280 -9.60 -15.42 13.53
C GLN A 280 -11.06 -15.89 13.38
N LEU A 281 -11.28 -16.88 12.53
CA LEU A 281 -12.55 -17.60 12.47
C LEU A 281 -12.61 -18.73 13.49
N SER A 282 -13.73 -18.87 14.19
CA SER A 282 -13.95 -20.01 15.09
C SER A 282 -14.07 -21.34 14.32
N GLY A 283 -13.54 -22.41 14.91
CA GLY A 283 -13.62 -23.76 14.38
C GLY A 283 -14.93 -24.49 14.67
N PRO A 284 -15.04 -25.79 14.33
CA PRO A 284 -16.27 -26.57 14.43
C PRO A 284 -16.78 -26.77 15.86
N THR A 285 -15.89 -26.65 16.84
CA THR A 285 -16.25 -26.69 18.27
C THR A 285 -16.42 -25.30 18.87
N GLY A 286 -16.53 -24.27 18.02
CA GLY A 286 -16.59 -22.87 18.42
C GLY A 286 -15.25 -22.30 18.86
N ASN A 287 -14.19 -23.11 18.88
CA ASN A 287 -12.88 -22.74 19.39
C ASN A 287 -12.17 -21.72 18.50
N TYR A 288 -11.47 -20.76 19.11
CA TYR A 288 -10.61 -19.79 18.41
C TYR A 288 -9.37 -19.48 19.27
N SER A 289 -8.29 -18.97 18.64
CA SER A 289 -7.02 -18.67 19.32
C SER A 289 -6.22 -17.59 18.57
N ILE A 290 -6.43 -16.33 18.90
CA ILE A 290 -5.66 -15.21 18.36
C ILE A 290 -4.30 -15.17 19.08
N GLN A 291 -3.27 -15.70 18.43
CA GLN A 291 -1.89 -15.72 18.93
C GLN A 291 -1.10 -14.53 18.37
N GLY A 292 -0.03 -14.10 19.05
CA GLY A 292 0.84 -13.06 18.54
C GLY A 292 0.40 -11.63 18.87
N LEU A 293 -0.56 -11.47 19.78
CA LEU A 293 -1.01 -10.15 20.21
C LEU A 293 0.11 -9.43 20.97
N PRO A 294 0.43 -8.18 20.62
CA PRO A 294 1.29 -7.34 21.45
C PRO A 294 0.76 -7.26 22.90
N PRO A 295 1.62 -7.07 23.91
CA PRO A 295 1.14 -6.82 25.26
C PRO A 295 0.28 -5.55 25.31
N GLY A 296 -0.89 -5.64 25.93
CA GLY A 296 -1.86 -4.56 25.94
C GLY A 296 -3.24 -4.98 26.44
N ASN A 297 -4.18 -4.05 26.34
CA ASN A 297 -5.58 -4.29 26.68
C ASN A 297 -6.41 -4.43 25.41
N TYR A 298 -7.36 -5.36 25.44
CA TYR A 298 -8.16 -5.74 24.29
C TYR A 298 -9.62 -5.89 24.66
N ARG A 299 -10.49 -5.53 23.71
CA ARG A 299 -11.91 -5.89 23.69
C ARG A 299 -12.12 -6.91 22.58
N ILE A 300 -13.02 -7.87 22.79
CA ILE A 300 -13.31 -8.92 21.81
C ILE A 300 -14.65 -8.65 21.14
N LEU A 301 -14.60 -8.43 19.84
CA LEU A 301 -15.75 -8.39 18.94
C LEU A 301 -15.96 -9.77 18.32
N VAL A 302 -17.22 -10.16 18.18
CA VAL A 302 -17.63 -11.34 17.43
C VAL A 302 -18.72 -10.94 16.46
N GLU A 303 -18.51 -11.18 15.17
CA GLU A 303 -19.46 -10.80 14.12
C GLU A 303 -19.70 -11.94 13.12
N PRO A 304 -20.87 -11.97 12.47
CA PRO A 304 -21.08 -12.80 11.29
C PRO A 304 -20.34 -12.20 10.09
N LEU A 305 -19.98 -13.05 9.13
CA LEU A 305 -19.53 -12.61 7.81
C LEU A 305 -20.71 -12.72 6.83
N ASP A 306 -21.60 -11.74 6.91
CA ASP A 306 -22.86 -11.66 6.15
C ASP A 306 -22.91 -10.48 5.17
N GLY A 307 -21.76 -9.86 4.88
CA GLY A 307 -21.62 -8.73 3.96
C GLY A 307 -20.85 -7.56 4.60
N PRO A 308 -20.06 -6.77 3.85
CA PRO A 308 -19.68 -6.91 2.43
C PRO A 308 -18.81 -8.14 2.17
N ILE A 309 -17.97 -8.49 3.16
CA ILE A 309 -17.20 -9.72 3.18
C ILE A 309 -18.09 -10.82 3.76
N SER A 310 -18.26 -11.90 3.00
CA SER A 310 -19.16 -13.00 3.35
C SER A 310 -18.40 -14.31 3.48
N LEU A 311 -19.00 -15.32 4.12
CA LEU A 311 -18.43 -16.67 4.17
C LEU A 311 -18.12 -17.29 2.78
N ALA A 312 -18.70 -16.78 1.70
CA ALA A 312 -18.37 -17.24 0.34
C ALA A 312 -16.99 -16.77 -0.15
N ASN A 313 -16.40 -15.77 0.50
CA ASN A 313 -15.02 -15.34 0.29
C ASN A 313 -14.03 -16.25 1.04
N PHE A 314 -14.51 -17.32 1.68
CA PHE A 314 -13.75 -18.19 2.57
C PHE A 314 -13.78 -19.65 2.12
N GLY A 315 -12.98 -20.47 2.80
CA GLY A 315 -12.58 -21.82 2.39
C GLY A 315 -13.70 -22.77 2.57
N SER A 316 -13.73 -23.85 1.79
CA SER A 316 -14.76 -24.90 1.94
C SER A 316 -14.99 -25.32 3.40
N PHE A 317 -13.95 -25.30 4.23
CA PHE A 317 -14.08 -25.51 5.67
C PHE A 317 -14.97 -24.45 6.36
N TYR A 318 -14.69 -23.16 6.16
CA TYR A 318 -15.39 -22.06 6.84
C TYR A 318 -16.62 -21.54 6.08
N SER A 319 -16.74 -21.73 4.77
CA SER A 319 -17.84 -21.23 3.95
C SER A 319 -19.19 -21.92 4.23
N SER A 320 -19.15 -23.05 4.92
CA SER A 320 -20.32 -23.77 5.44
C SER A 320 -20.71 -23.38 6.87
N GLY A 321 -20.02 -22.39 7.46
CA GLY A 321 -20.27 -21.91 8.81
C GLY A 321 -21.56 -21.11 8.98
N GLN A 322 -21.74 -20.53 10.16
CA GLN A 322 -22.92 -19.76 10.51
C GLN A 322 -22.67 -18.27 10.31
N SER A 323 -23.52 -17.60 9.54
CA SER A 323 -23.53 -16.14 9.37
C SER A 323 -24.85 -15.50 9.83
N ASN A 324 -25.76 -16.28 10.43
CA ASN A 324 -27.10 -15.85 10.82
C ASN A 324 -27.22 -15.49 12.31
N PHE A 325 -26.33 -14.64 12.80
CA PHE A 325 -26.38 -14.11 14.16
C PHE A 325 -26.10 -12.60 14.18
N THR A 326 -26.27 -11.94 15.33
CA THR A 326 -25.97 -10.50 15.46
C THR A 326 -24.57 -10.29 16.02
N SER A 327 -23.89 -9.24 15.57
CA SER A 327 -22.59 -8.85 16.12
C SER A 327 -22.71 -8.63 17.64
N THR A 328 -21.68 -8.98 18.39
CA THR A 328 -21.63 -8.81 19.85
C THR A 328 -20.22 -8.53 20.33
N MET A 329 -20.10 -7.93 21.51
CA MET A 329 -18.83 -7.79 22.23
C MET A 329 -18.83 -8.73 23.43
N LEU A 330 -17.67 -9.22 23.84
CA LEU A 330 -17.54 -9.84 25.16
C LEU A 330 -17.98 -8.81 26.22
N GLY A 331 -18.94 -9.16 27.07
CA GLY A 331 -19.57 -8.23 28.03
C GLY A 331 -20.65 -7.30 27.46
N GLY A 332 -20.90 -7.35 26.14
CA GLY A 332 -21.89 -6.54 25.43
C GLY A 332 -21.39 -5.14 25.05
N PHE A 333 -22.03 -4.49 24.08
CA PHE A 333 -21.60 -3.17 23.58
C PHE A 333 -21.71 -2.03 24.60
N SER A 334 -22.61 -2.13 25.57
CA SER A 334 -22.79 -1.08 26.58
C SER A 334 -21.65 -1.03 27.61
N ASN A 335 -21.09 -2.19 27.96
CA ASN A 335 -20.00 -2.32 28.93
C ASN A 335 -19.08 -3.48 28.51
N PRO A 336 -18.31 -3.33 27.42
CA PRO A 336 -17.47 -4.40 26.91
C PRO A 336 -16.43 -4.80 27.97
N THR A 337 -16.25 -6.10 28.16
CA THR A 337 -15.22 -6.65 29.03
C THR A 337 -13.86 -6.40 28.41
N MET A 338 -12.97 -5.79 29.18
CA MET A 338 -11.58 -5.58 28.81
C MET A 338 -10.74 -6.77 29.28
N LEU A 339 -9.84 -7.23 28.41
CA LEU A 339 -8.87 -8.28 28.68
C LEU A 339 -7.47 -7.70 28.65
N SER A 340 -6.68 -7.93 29.71
CA SER A 340 -5.28 -7.53 29.75
C SER A 340 -4.39 -8.72 29.36
N VAL A 341 -3.54 -8.52 28.37
CA VAL A 341 -2.64 -9.53 27.79
C VAL A 341 -1.21 -9.08 28.00
N ALA A 342 -0.42 -9.86 28.73
CA ALA A 342 1.03 -9.71 28.85
C ALA A 342 1.79 -10.64 27.89
N ALA A 343 3.07 -10.37 27.67
CA ALA A 343 3.93 -11.26 26.90
C ALA A 343 4.02 -12.65 27.56
N GLY A 344 3.91 -13.71 26.75
CA GLY A 344 3.84 -15.11 27.19
C GLY A 344 2.51 -15.50 27.84
N GLN A 345 1.56 -14.57 28.02
CA GLN A 345 0.28 -14.86 28.68
C GLN A 345 -0.72 -15.46 27.70
N GLN A 346 -1.50 -16.45 28.18
CA GLN A 346 -2.72 -16.89 27.54
C GLN A 346 -3.93 -16.42 28.35
N VAL A 347 -4.87 -15.77 27.68
CA VAL A 347 -6.09 -15.22 28.28
C VAL A 347 -7.30 -15.93 27.68
N SER A 348 -8.21 -16.37 28.54
CA SER A 348 -9.43 -17.04 28.10
C SER A 348 -10.57 -16.04 27.88
N ALA A 349 -11.29 -16.18 26.77
CA ALA A 349 -12.43 -15.35 26.40
C ALA A 349 -13.54 -16.20 25.77
N ILE A 350 -14.50 -16.63 26.59
CA ILE A 350 -15.65 -17.42 26.13
C ILE A 350 -16.81 -16.45 25.83
N VAL A 351 -17.35 -16.52 24.63
CA VAL A 351 -18.43 -15.63 24.18
C VAL A 351 -19.68 -16.44 23.89
N ALA A 352 -20.77 -16.11 24.59
CA ALA A 352 -22.10 -16.57 24.25
C ALA A 352 -22.78 -15.50 23.38
N LEU A 353 -23.19 -15.87 22.17
CA LEU A 353 -23.95 -14.99 21.30
C LEU A 353 -25.34 -14.73 21.90
N PRO A 354 -25.93 -13.55 21.64
CA PRO A 354 -27.33 -13.26 21.95
C PRO A 354 -28.27 -14.30 21.33
N SER A 355 -29.54 -14.32 21.75
CA SER A 355 -30.53 -15.34 21.40
C SER A 355 -30.99 -15.34 19.92
N ASN A 356 -30.08 -15.58 18.99
CA ASN A 356 -30.27 -15.91 17.56
C ASN A 356 -31.31 -15.09 16.73
N PRO A 357 -31.54 -13.77 16.89
CA PRO A 357 -32.00 -13.03 15.73
C PRO A 357 -30.78 -12.77 14.83
N PRO A 358 -30.86 -13.01 13.51
CA PRO A 358 -29.89 -12.42 12.59
C PRO A 358 -29.91 -10.91 12.77
N SER A 359 -28.77 -10.27 12.51
CA SER A 359 -28.70 -8.82 12.59
C SER A 359 -29.76 -8.18 11.68
N THR A 360 -30.58 -7.28 12.21
CA THR A 360 -31.49 -6.47 11.37
C THR A 360 -30.73 -5.35 10.66
N LEU A 361 -29.50 -5.09 11.11
CA LEU A 361 -28.55 -4.17 10.50
C LEU A 361 -27.49 -4.99 9.77
N ASN A 362 -27.15 -4.62 8.54
CA ASN A 362 -26.10 -5.28 7.79
C ASN A 362 -25.49 -4.23 6.86
N ILE A 363 -24.27 -3.80 7.20
CA ILE A 363 -23.54 -2.85 6.37
C ILE A 363 -23.01 -3.63 5.17
N ASN A 364 -23.47 -3.29 3.97
CA ASN A 364 -23.13 -4.01 2.73
C ASN A 364 -22.06 -3.33 1.90
N LEU A 365 -22.00 -2.00 1.95
CA LEU A 365 -21.01 -1.17 1.25
C LEU A 365 -20.86 0.13 2.01
N VAL A 366 -19.69 0.77 1.88
CA VAL A 366 -19.42 2.07 2.48
C VAL A 366 -18.97 3.06 1.42
N GLY A 367 -19.10 4.36 1.68
CA GLY A 367 -18.62 5.39 0.76
C GLY A 367 -18.55 6.77 1.39
N ILE A 368 -17.85 7.68 0.74
CA ILE A 368 -17.76 9.09 1.11
C ILE A 368 -18.55 9.92 0.10
N LEU A 369 -19.46 10.76 0.57
CA LEU A 369 -20.18 11.69 -0.31
C LEU A 369 -19.26 12.84 -0.73
N SER A 370 -19.43 13.31 -1.97
CA SER A 370 -18.62 14.41 -2.52
C SER A 370 -18.74 15.74 -1.76
N ASN A 371 -19.80 15.93 -0.97
CA ASN A 371 -19.91 17.05 -0.03
C ASN A 371 -20.14 16.55 1.40
N SER A 372 -19.50 17.21 2.36
CA SER A 372 -19.59 16.89 3.79
C SER A 372 -20.96 17.18 4.42
N ASN A 373 -21.86 17.88 3.72
CA ASN A 373 -23.23 18.13 4.16
C ASN A 373 -24.23 17.02 3.76
N CYS A 374 -23.73 15.87 3.29
CA CYS A 374 -24.50 14.71 2.85
C CYS A 374 -25.36 14.92 1.59
N PHE A 375 -24.93 15.80 0.68
CA PHE A 375 -25.50 15.94 -0.65
C PHE A 375 -24.46 15.61 -1.73
N GLY A 376 -24.88 14.98 -2.82
CA GLY A 376 -24.03 14.72 -3.98
C GLY A 376 -23.86 13.23 -4.30
N SER A 377 -22.94 12.95 -5.22
CA SER A 377 -22.56 11.60 -5.62
C SER A 377 -21.70 10.92 -4.57
N VAL A 378 -21.74 9.60 -4.55
CA VAL A 378 -20.90 8.73 -3.72
C VAL A 378 -20.35 7.62 -4.59
N LEU A 379 -19.08 7.30 -4.40
CA LEU A 379 -18.51 6.03 -4.87
C LEU A 379 -18.60 5.06 -3.70
N LEU A 380 -19.31 3.95 -3.92
CA LEU A 380 -19.42 2.90 -2.92
C LEU A 380 -18.28 1.90 -3.10
N SER A 381 -17.77 1.40 -1.99
CA SER A 381 -16.62 0.50 -1.91
C SER A 381 -16.94 -0.67 -0.99
N ALA A 382 -16.35 -1.82 -1.31
CA ALA A 382 -16.22 -2.98 -0.43
C ALA A 382 -14.83 -3.01 0.26
N GLY A 383 -14.03 -1.95 0.08
CA GLY A 383 -12.79 -1.68 0.81
C GLY A 383 -12.95 -0.55 1.84
N PRO A 384 -11.89 -0.27 2.61
CA PRO A 384 -11.91 0.73 3.67
C PRO A 384 -11.98 2.16 3.10
N LEU A 385 -12.51 3.10 3.88
CA LEU A 385 -12.51 4.52 3.53
C LEU A 385 -11.31 5.24 4.15
N TYR A 386 -10.51 5.93 3.34
CA TYR A 386 -9.33 6.68 3.83
C TYR A 386 -9.70 8.13 4.16
N LEU A 387 -9.54 8.50 5.43
CA LEU A 387 -10.04 9.75 5.99
C LEU A 387 -8.88 10.62 6.52
N PRO A 388 -8.29 11.50 5.68
CA PRO A 388 -7.36 12.52 6.15
C PRO A 388 -7.88 13.32 7.35
N ARG A 389 -7.07 13.41 8.40
CA ARG A 389 -7.43 14.11 9.64
C ARG A 389 -7.59 15.62 9.47
N GLY A 390 -8.29 16.28 10.40
CA GLY A 390 -8.57 17.71 10.33
C GLY A 390 -9.61 18.12 9.27
N ARG A 391 -10.38 17.15 8.75
CA ARG A 391 -11.45 17.37 7.76
C ARG A 391 -12.80 16.84 8.26
N SER A 392 -13.87 17.25 7.60
CA SER A 392 -15.22 16.73 7.82
C SER A 392 -15.72 15.96 6.62
N TYR A 393 -16.43 14.87 6.87
CA TYR A 393 -16.90 13.93 5.86
C TYR A 393 -18.39 13.64 6.07
N CYS A 394 -19.08 13.26 5.00
CA CYS A 394 -20.33 12.53 5.14
C CYS A 394 -20.10 11.08 4.70
N ILE A 395 -20.23 10.17 5.65
CA ILE A 395 -20.05 8.73 5.45
C ILE A 395 -21.39 8.10 5.12
N ALA A 396 -21.43 7.29 4.06
CA ALA A 396 -22.53 6.43 3.70
C ALA A 396 -22.24 4.98 4.10
N ALA A 397 -23.23 4.32 4.68
CA ALA A 397 -23.26 2.88 4.89
C ALA A 397 -24.54 2.32 4.26
N VAL A 398 -24.41 1.50 3.23
CA VAL A 398 -25.53 0.82 2.58
C VAL A 398 -26.00 -0.32 3.47
N GLU A 399 -27.30 -0.41 3.70
CA GLU A 399 -27.90 -1.48 4.48
C GLU A 399 -29.32 -1.81 3.99
N ALA A 400 -29.95 -2.82 4.57
CA ALA A 400 -31.27 -3.30 4.14
C ALA A 400 -32.42 -2.35 4.49
N SER A 401 -32.26 -1.46 5.48
CA SER A 401 -33.31 -0.54 5.95
C SER A 401 -32.90 0.93 5.82
N LYS A 402 -33.86 1.86 5.91
CA LYS A 402 -33.65 3.33 5.96
C LYS A 402 -34.13 3.96 7.27
N ALA A 403 -34.28 3.17 8.34
CA ALA A 403 -34.82 3.63 9.60
C ALA A 403 -33.86 4.56 10.37
N ASN A 404 -34.40 5.55 11.08
CA ASN A 404 -33.60 6.54 11.82
C ASN A 404 -33.31 6.12 13.28
N ASP A 405 -33.47 4.85 13.61
CA ASP A 405 -33.33 4.28 14.97
C ASP A 405 -31.90 3.81 15.29
N THR A 406 -30.98 4.02 14.35
CA THR A 406 -29.60 3.53 14.42
C THR A 406 -28.62 4.66 14.70
N THR A 407 -27.50 4.30 15.32
CA THR A 407 -26.35 5.15 15.55
C THR A 407 -25.16 4.57 14.80
N MET A 408 -24.63 5.34 13.85
CA MET A 408 -23.30 5.10 13.29
C MET A 408 -22.25 5.54 14.30
N SER A 409 -21.23 4.72 14.56
CA SER A 409 -20.13 5.07 15.46
C SER A 409 -18.78 4.49 15.03
N PHE A 410 -17.70 5.05 15.59
CA PHE A 410 -16.32 4.75 15.22
C PHE A 410 -15.51 4.42 16.47
N SER A 411 -14.60 3.44 16.38
CA SER A 411 -13.85 2.93 17.53
C SER A 411 -12.62 3.76 17.89
N VAL A 412 -11.96 4.41 16.92
CA VAL A 412 -10.74 5.19 17.17
C VAL A 412 -11.06 6.59 17.73
N PRO A 413 -10.35 7.04 18.78
CA PRO A 413 -10.50 8.38 19.32
C PRO A 413 -10.19 9.49 18.30
N GLY A 414 -10.96 10.58 18.33
CA GLY A 414 -10.74 11.76 17.50
C GLY A 414 -11.69 11.87 16.30
N ILE A 415 -12.54 10.86 16.05
CA ILE A 415 -13.67 10.96 15.14
C ILE A 415 -14.91 11.40 15.92
N THR A 416 -15.43 12.59 15.61
CA THR A 416 -16.61 13.16 16.27
C THR A 416 -17.80 13.16 15.32
N ARG A 417 -18.94 12.66 15.79
CA ARG A 417 -20.20 12.70 15.03
C ARG A 417 -20.84 14.07 15.12
N LEU A 418 -21.28 14.60 13.98
CA LEU A 418 -22.02 15.85 13.89
C LEU A 418 -23.49 15.53 13.63
N GLY A 419 -24.34 15.71 14.65
CA GLY A 419 -25.77 15.38 14.59
C GLY A 419 -26.05 13.87 14.66
N SER A 420 -27.32 13.51 14.42
CA SER A 420 -27.80 12.13 14.40
C SER A 420 -27.50 11.43 13.08
N THR A 421 -27.37 10.12 13.10
CA THR A 421 -27.34 9.30 11.89
C THR A 421 -28.67 9.38 11.16
N LEU A 422 -28.64 9.58 9.85
CA LEU A 422 -29.82 9.77 9.00
C LEU A 422 -30.04 8.55 8.10
N GLY A 423 -31.27 8.08 8.01
CA GLY A 423 -31.73 7.12 7.02
C GLY A 423 -32.18 7.83 5.74
N ALA A 424 -31.66 7.38 4.60
CA ALA A 424 -31.98 7.92 3.29
C ALA A 424 -32.13 6.80 2.25
N THR A 425 -32.34 7.20 1.00
CA THR A 425 -32.45 6.28 -0.14
C THR A 425 -31.71 6.91 -1.30
N PHE A 426 -30.79 6.16 -1.92
CA PHE A 426 -30.20 6.58 -3.18
C PHE A 426 -31.27 6.61 -4.28
N SER A 427 -31.01 7.29 -5.40
CA SER A 427 -32.01 7.34 -6.49
C SER A 427 -32.32 5.97 -7.09
N SER A 428 -31.40 5.01 -6.94
CA SER A 428 -31.58 3.59 -7.29
C SER A 428 -32.65 2.89 -6.43
N GLY A 429 -33.14 3.52 -5.36
CA GLY A 429 -34.02 2.90 -4.37
C GLY A 429 -33.28 2.18 -3.24
N THR A 430 -31.94 2.13 -3.30
CA THR A 430 -31.10 1.46 -2.29
C THR A 430 -31.12 2.24 -0.96
N PRO A 431 -31.49 1.60 0.17
CA PRO A 431 -31.43 2.23 1.49
C PRO A 431 -29.98 2.51 1.93
N VAL A 432 -29.79 3.61 2.66
CA VAL A 432 -28.46 4.05 3.14
C VAL A 432 -28.57 4.77 4.49
N ARG A 433 -27.56 4.61 5.35
CA ARG A 433 -27.29 5.46 6.51
C ARG A 433 -26.24 6.50 6.20
N LEU A 434 -26.50 7.73 6.59
CA LEU A 434 -25.60 8.87 6.41
C LEU A 434 -25.21 9.44 7.77
N GLN A 435 -23.93 9.70 7.96
CA GLN A 435 -23.41 10.38 9.14
C GLN A 435 -22.40 11.44 8.73
N VAL A 436 -22.65 12.68 9.14
CA VAL A 436 -21.61 13.72 9.10
C VAL A 436 -20.65 13.49 10.26
N ILE A 437 -19.37 13.46 9.99
CA ILE A 437 -18.30 13.35 10.98
C ILE A 437 -17.28 14.46 10.80
N SER A 438 -16.58 14.78 11.89
CA SER A 438 -15.35 15.56 11.89
C SER A 438 -14.22 14.67 12.43
N VAL A 439 -13.16 14.53 11.65
CA VAL A 439 -11.92 13.89 12.08
C VAL A 439 -11.01 14.99 12.61
N GLY A 440 -10.71 14.99 13.90
CA GLY A 440 -9.88 16.02 14.54
C GLY A 440 -8.47 16.07 13.95
N ALA A 441 -7.82 17.24 13.94
CA ALA A 441 -6.46 17.40 13.40
C ALA A 441 -5.38 16.58 14.14
N SER A 442 -5.68 16.14 15.37
CA SER A 442 -4.83 15.27 16.19
C SER A 442 -5.45 13.90 16.41
N ALA A 443 -6.43 13.50 15.59
CA ALA A 443 -6.98 12.15 15.63
C ALA A 443 -5.84 11.12 15.45
N ALA A 444 -5.96 10.01 16.17
CA ALA A 444 -5.03 8.90 16.05
C ALA A 444 -5.13 8.32 14.63
N LEU A 445 -3.98 7.98 14.06
CA LEU A 445 -3.90 7.42 12.73
C LEU A 445 -4.14 5.91 12.77
N GLY A 446 -4.61 5.37 11.64
CA GLY A 446 -4.82 3.95 11.45
C GLY A 446 -6.28 3.52 11.38
N PRO A 447 -6.51 2.19 11.34
CA PRO A 447 -7.85 1.62 11.15
C PRO A 447 -8.78 1.88 12.33
N SER A 448 -10.04 2.19 12.02
CA SER A 448 -11.16 2.30 12.94
C SER A 448 -12.32 1.46 12.43
N ASP A 449 -13.00 0.82 13.35
CA ASP A 449 -14.26 0.14 13.07
C ASP A 449 -15.31 1.17 12.70
N LEU A 450 -16.18 0.81 11.76
CA LEU A 450 -17.44 1.51 11.49
C LEU A 450 -18.57 0.61 11.97
N SER A 451 -19.41 1.11 12.87
CA SER A 451 -20.52 0.33 13.43
C SER A 451 -21.85 1.03 13.24
N LEU A 452 -22.90 0.25 13.00
CA LEU A 452 -24.30 0.66 13.13
C LEU A 452 -24.92 -0.09 14.30
N THR A 453 -25.47 0.63 15.26
CA THR A 453 -26.08 0.06 16.47
C THR A 453 -27.47 0.65 16.73
N ASN A 454 -28.43 -0.16 17.14
CA ASN A 454 -29.69 0.28 17.72
C ASN A 454 -30.00 -0.52 19.00
N ALA A 455 -31.18 -0.34 19.58
CA ALA A 455 -31.55 -1.02 20.83
C ALA A 455 -31.60 -2.56 20.72
N SER A 456 -31.73 -3.12 19.52
CA SER A 456 -31.97 -4.54 19.28
C SER A 456 -30.87 -5.26 18.50
N SER A 457 -29.96 -4.54 17.84
CA SER A 457 -29.05 -5.12 16.84
C SER A 457 -27.81 -4.26 16.61
N ALA A 458 -26.73 -4.91 16.16
CA ALA A 458 -25.48 -4.27 15.79
C ALA A 458 -24.87 -4.93 14.53
N SER A 459 -24.30 -4.10 13.67
CA SER A 459 -23.42 -4.49 12.57
C SER A 459 -22.14 -3.68 12.68
N VAL A 460 -21.00 -4.33 12.55
CA VAL A 460 -19.68 -3.72 12.66
C VAL A 460 -18.91 -4.05 11.38
N LEU A 461 -18.07 -3.13 10.93
CA LEU A 461 -17.05 -3.35 9.91
C LEU A 461 -15.71 -3.03 10.54
N PRO A 462 -14.97 -4.04 11.01
CA PRO A 462 -13.66 -3.84 11.60
C PRO A 462 -12.71 -3.22 10.59
N GLY A 463 -12.12 -2.07 10.93
CA GLY A 463 -11.24 -1.34 10.00
C GLY A 463 -11.95 -0.75 8.78
N GLY A 464 -13.29 -0.58 8.84
CA GLY A 464 -14.08 -0.01 7.74
C GLY A 464 -13.69 1.42 7.34
N VAL A 465 -13.02 2.16 8.22
CA VAL A 465 -12.35 3.43 7.88
C VAL A 465 -10.90 3.44 8.37
N VAL A 466 -10.05 4.20 7.70
CA VAL A 466 -8.64 4.39 8.07
C VAL A 466 -8.39 5.89 8.19
N VAL A 467 -8.06 6.35 9.40
CA VAL A 467 -7.66 7.75 9.60
C VAL A 467 -6.24 7.92 9.10
N THR A 468 -6.03 8.87 8.19
CA THR A 468 -4.71 9.16 7.62
C THR A 468 -4.25 10.56 7.94
N VAL A 469 -2.98 10.84 7.65
CA VAL A 469 -2.46 12.20 7.68
C VAL A 469 -3.18 13.07 6.64
N ASN A 470 -3.16 14.39 6.85
CA ASN A 470 -3.73 15.36 5.92
C ASN A 470 -2.60 16.15 5.26
N PRO A 471 -1.97 15.57 4.22
CA PRO A 471 -0.76 16.11 3.68
C PRO A 471 -1.03 17.46 3.03
N MET A 472 -0.31 18.47 3.50
CA MET A 472 -0.30 19.79 2.90
C MET A 472 1.10 20.11 2.40
N ILE A 473 1.26 20.22 1.08
CA ILE A 473 2.46 20.78 0.46
C ILE A 473 2.47 22.28 0.75
N VAL A 474 3.52 22.77 1.42
CA VAL A 474 3.67 24.16 1.86
C VAL A 474 5.02 24.67 1.41
N GLY A 475 5.04 25.88 0.84
CA GLY A 475 6.23 26.43 0.20
C GLY A 475 6.40 25.91 -1.22
N SER A 476 7.58 26.13 -1.79
CA SER A 476 7.85 25.80 -3.18
C SER A 476 8.71 24.55 -3.25
N LEU A 477 8.35 23.60 -4.13
CA LEU A 477 9.16 22.42 -4.41
C LEU A 477 10.55 22.84 -4.90
N ARG A 478 11.57 22.04 -4.58
CA ARG A 478 12.97 22.32 -4.91
C ARG A 478 13.60 21.10 -5.57
N GLU A 479 14.36 21.33 -6.63
CA GLU A 479 15.31 20.33 -7.13
C GLU A 479 16.32 20.04 -6.01
N LEU A 480 16.55 18.75 -5.71
CA LEU A 480 17.24 18.35 -4.49
C LEU A 480 18.75 18.67 -4.51
N ALA A 481 19.40 18.55 -5.67
CA ALA A 481 20.85 18.75 -5.75
C ALA A 481 21.22 20.23 -5.64
N GLY A 482 20.62 21.06 -6.49
CA GLY A 482 20.92 22.47 -6.63
C GLY A 482 19.99 23.43 -5.90
N PHE A 483 18.92 22.93 -5.27
CA PHE A 483 17.90 23.76 -4.63
C PHE A 483 17.27 24.79 -5.58
N GLY A 484 17.20 24.45 -6.86
CA GLY A 484 16.53 25.23 -7.89
C GLY A 484 15.00 25.12 -7.79
N THR A 485 14.28 26.10 -8.34
CA THR A 485 12.81 26.07 -8.45
C THR A 485 12.31 25.41 -9.73
N THR A 486 13.21 25.17 -10.68
CA THR A 486 12.93 24.45 -11.92
C THR A 486 13.02 22.96 -11.66
N LEU A 487 12.06 22.19 -12.17
CA LEU A 487 12.03 20.73 -12.08
C LEU A 487 11.94 20.14 -13.48
N GLY A 488 12.52 18.97 -13.67
CA GLY A 488 12.49 18.23 -14.92
C GLY A 488 12.43 16.73 -14.67
N PRO A 489 12.09 15.94 -15.70
CA PRO A 489 12.03 14.48 -15.59
C PRO A 489 13.36 13.89 -15.12
N GLY A 490 13.31 12.92 -14.22
CA GLY A 490 14.49 12.29 -13.60
C GLY A 490 15.17 13.10 -12.50
N ALA A 491 14.78 14.36 -12.29
CA ALA A 491 15.33 15.17 -11.21
C ALA A 491 14.82 14.66 -9.85
N LEU A 492 15.68 14.70 -8.85
CA LEU A 492 15.27 14.50 -7.47
C LEU A 492 14.61 15.78 -6.95
N VAL A 493 13.51 15.64 -6.22
CA VAL A 493 12.71 16.76 -5.72
C VAL A 493 12.47 16.65 -4.22
N SER A 494 12.72 17.76 -3.52
CA SER A 494 12.29 17.97 -2.14
C SER A 494 10.91 18.62 -2.13
N ILE A 495 9.96 17.96 -1.48
CA ILE A 495 8.57 18.40 -1.31
C ILE A 495 8.36 18.76 0.16
N PRO A 496 8.47 20.06 0.52
CA PRO A 496 8.21 20.51 1.88
C PRO A 496 6.71 20.57 2.17
N GLY A 497 6.36 20.37 3.43
CA GLY A 497 4.95 20.43 3.83
C GLY A 497 4.72 20.25 5.31
N THR A 498 3.47 19.99 5.63
CA THR A 498 3.01 19.66 6.98
C THR A 498 2.12 18.43 6.91
N ASP A 499 2.23 17.58 7.93
CA ASP A 499 1.44 16.36 8.04
C ASP A 499 1.56 15.45 6.80
N LEU A 500 2.76 15.37 6.23
CA LEU A 500 3.00 14.64 4.97
C LEU A 500 3.05 13.12 5.15
N ALA A 501 3.50 12.65 6.30
CA ALA A 501 3.61 11.24 6.67
C ALA A 501 3.45 11.09 8.19
N GLU A 502 3.07 9.89 8.64
CA GLU A 502 3.00 9.58 10.08
C GLU A 502 4.41 9.55 10.69
N ASN A 503 5.31 8.79 10.06
CA ASN A 503 6.65 8.53 10.55
C ASN A 503 7.69 8.89 9.48
N PHE A 504 8.91 9.09 9.94
CA PHE A 504 10.08 9.11 9.06
C PHE A 504 10.35 7.71 8.51
N ALA A 505 10.49 7.57 7.20
CA ALA A 505 10.88 6.32 6.55
C ALA A 505 11.78 6.61 5.35
N VAL A 506 12.71 5.69 5.10
CA VAL A 506 13.66 5.75 3.98
C VAL A 506 13.56 4.45 3.20
N ALA A 507 13.63 4.54 1.87
CA ALA A 507 13.70 3.37 1.02
C ALA A 507 14.95 2.55 1.33
N SER A 508 14.79 1.25 1.55
CA SER A 508 15.87 0.32 1.89
C SER A 508 16.43 -0.44 0.70
N SER A 509 15.80 -0.35 -0.47
CA SER A 509 16.22 -1.06 -1.69
C SER A 509 15.76 -0.37 -2.96
N PHE A 510 16.23 -0.90 -4.09
CA PHE A 510 15.77 -0.56 -5.43
C PHE A 510 14.93 -1.70 -6.04
N PRO A 511 14.01 -1.38 -6.98
CA PRO A 511 13.60 -0.03 -7.34
C PRO A 511 12.97 0.73 -6.18
N LEU A 512 13.02 2.05 -6.25
CA LEU A 512 12.46 2.88 -5.20
C LEU A 512 10.94 2.68 -5.14
N PRO A 513 10.37 2.50 -3.93
CA PRO A 513 8.95 2.25 -3.78
C PRO A 513 8.13 3.49 -4.16
N ILE A 514 6.97 3.28 -4.75
CA ILE A 514 5.97 4.33 -5.01
C ILE A 514 5.02 4.55 -3.82
N ASN A 515 5.06 3.65 -2.82
CA ASN A 515 4.42 3.80 -1.52
C ASN A 515 5.46 3.54 -0.43
N LEU A 516 5.73 4.55 0.41
CA LEU A 516 6.68 4.44 1.50
C LEU A 516 6.02 4.93 2.78
N GLY A 517 5.95 4.08 3.81
CA GLY A 517 5.29 4.43 5.07
C GLY A 517 3.79 4.76 4.91
N GLY A 518 3.11 4.19 3.90
CA GLY A 518 1.71 4.48 3.59
C GLY A 518 1.49 5.78 2.80
N VAL A 519 2.56 6.42 2.32
CA VAL A 519 2.51 7.67 1.57
C VAL A 519 2.99 7.46 0.14
N SER A 520 2.27 8.03 -0.82
CA SER A 520 2.62 8.07 -2.23
C SER A 520 2.62 9.53 -2.72
N VAL A 521 3.45 9.85 -3.72
CA VAL A 521 3.45 11.17 -4.37
C VAL A 521 3.04 10.99 -5.81
N LYS A 522 1.95 11.63 -6.21
CA LYS A 522 1.50 11.67 -7.60
C LYS A 522 2.05 12.91 -8.29
N ILE A 523 2.73 12.73 -9.42
CA ILE A 523 3.22 13.81 -10.29
C ILE A 523 2.61 13.57 -11.67
N GLY A 524 1.69 14.44 -12.09
CA GLY A 524 0.95 14.23 -13.33
C GLY A 524 0.11 12.95 -13.27
N SER A 525 0.37 12.01 -14.18
CA SER A 525 -0.36 10.73 -14.30
C SER A 525 0.39 9.51 -13.70
N ARG A 526 1.49 9.74 -12.97
CA ARG A 526 2.33 8.68 -12.41
C ARG A 526 2.59 8.91 -10.92
N PHE A 527 2.78 7.83 -10.16
CA PHE A 527 3.40 7.94 -8.85
C PHE A 527 4.92 8.05 -8.98
N ALA A 528 5.47 8.92 -8.16
CA ALA A 528 6.89 9.18 -8.07
C ALA A 528 7.57 8.13 -7.19
N PRO A 529 8.71 7.57 -7.61
CA PRO A 529 9.55 6.77 -6.74
C PRO A 529 10.05 7.59 -5.54
N LEU A 530 10.02 7.02 -4.35
CA LEU A 530 10.27 7.71 -3.08
C LEU A 530 11.60 7.27 -2.48
N PHE A 531 12.45 8.24 -2.12
CA PHE A 531 13.64 7.99 -1.32
C PHE A 531 13.33 8.04 0.17
N LEU A 532 12.49 9.01 0.56
CA LEU A 532 12.28 9.35 1.96
C LEU A 532 10.93 10.04 2.13
N VAL A 533 10.23 9.69 3.20
CA VAL A 533 9.04 10.40 3.67
C VAL A 533 9.21 10.79 5.15
N SER A 534 8.63 11.92 5.54
CA SER A 534 8.60 12.39 6.92
C SER A 534 7.41 13.33 7.11
N PRO A 535 7.02 13.68 8.35
CA PRO A 535 5.91 14.60 8.59
C PRO A 535 6.04 15.98 7.93
N SER A 536 7.25 16.44 7.61
CA SER A 536 7.51 17.79 7.07
C SER A 536 8.20 17.83 5.71
N GLN A 537 8.70 16.70 5.20
CA GLN A 537 9.44 16.65 3.95
C GLN A 537 9.34 15.27 3.30
N ILE A 538 9.15 15.26 1.98
CA ILE A 538 9.30 14.07 1.13
C ILE A 538 10.43 14.31 0.13
N ILE A 539 11.27 13.30 -0.10
CA ILE A 539 12.23 13.27 -1.20
C ILE A 539 11.76 12.22 -2.19
N ALA A 540 11.49 12.65 -3.41
CA ALA A 540 10.99 11.82 -4.49
C ALA A 540 11.80 12.05 -5.77
N MET A 541 11.64 11.15 -6.73
CA MET A 541 12.15 11.31 -8.09
C MET A 541 11.00 11.75 -9.01
N VAL A 542 11.19 12.82 -9.80
CA VAL A 542 10.24 13.16 -10.85
C VAL A 542 10.28 12.05 -11.91
N PRO A 543 9.17 11.37 -12.22
CA PRO A 543 9.18 10.29 -13.21
C PRO A 543 9.69 10.77 -14.58
N TYR A 544 10.44 9.93 -15.30
CA TYR A 544 10.90 10.24 -16.66
C TYR A 544 9.73 10.38 -17.65
N GLU A 545 8.60 9.75 -17.34
CA GLU A 545 7.44 9.61 -18.23
C GLU A 545 6.49 10.82 -18.21
N VAL A 546 6.73 11.80 -17.32
CA VAL A 546 5.88 12.99 -17.18
C VAL A 546 6.55 14.21 -17.79
N SER A 547 5.77 15.10 -18.40
CA SER A 547 6.29 16.31 -19.05
C SER A 547 5.24 17.42 -19.09
N GLY A 548 5.69 18.65 -19.42
CA GLY A 548 4.80 19.80 -19.52
C GLY A 548 4.29 20.29 -18.16
N GLN A 549 3.04 20.78 -18.13
CA GLN A 549 2.41 21.23 -16.90
C GLN A 549 1.76 20.05 -16.18
N VAL A 550 2.15 19.82 -14.93
CA VAL A 550 1.69 18.70 -14.10
C VAL A 550 1.20 19.20 -12.75
N ASN A 551 0.33 18.42 -12.11
CA ASN A 551 -0.02 18.62 -10.70
C ASN A 551 0.78 17.64 -9.84
N VAL A 552 1.32 18.13 -8.73
CA VAL A 552 1.95 17.33 -7.68
C VAL A 552 0.98 17.24 -6.50
N GLN A 553 0.74 16.02 -6.02
CA GLN A 553 -0.14 15.75 -4.89
C GLN A 553 0.42 14.61 -4.04
N VAL A 554 0.30 14.72 -2.72
CA VAL A 554 0.62 13.62 -1.80
C VAL A 554 -0.67 12.85 -1.50
N VAL A 555 -0.59 11.52 -1.52
CA VAL A 555 -1.71 10.58 -1.44
C VAL A 555 -1.44 9.55 -0.34
N THR A 556 -2.44 9.24 0.47
CA THR A 556 -2.36 8.32 1.63
C THR A 556 -3.38 7.17 1.54
N GLY A 557 -3.94 6.95 0.36
CA GLY A 557 -4.97 5.97 0.03
C GLY A 557 -5.89 6.50 -1.08
N PRO A 558 -6.81 5.67 -1.62
CA PRO A 558 -7.72 6.03 -2.71
C PRO A 558 -8.43 7.37 -2.54
N ASP A 559 -8.96 7.64 -1.34
CA ASP A 559 -9.67 8.87 -0.97
C ASP A 559 -8.81 9.86 -0.15
N GLY A 560 -7.55 9.51 0.08
CA GLY A 560 -6.65 10.14 1.04
C GLY A 560 -5.71 11.19 0.44
N ALA A 561 -6.21 12.12 -0.38
CA ALA A 561 -5.37 13.07 -1.12
C ALA A 561 -5.23 14.46 -0.46
N GLY A 562 -4.03 15.03 -0.55
CA GLY A 562 -3.66 16.38 -0.10
C GLY A 562 -4.06 17.50 -1.07
N ASN A 563 -3.50 18.70 -0.87
CA ASN A 563 -3.61 19.77 -1.87
C ASN A 563 -2.77 19.46 -3.12
N SER A 564 -3.19 20.03 -4.26
CA SER A 564 -2.44 19.93 -5.52
C SER A 564 -1.61 21.20 -5.76
N VAL A 565 -0.37 21.02 -6.20
CA VAL A 565 0.54 22.11 -6.60
C VAL A 565 0.87 21.97 -8.08
N ALA A 566 0.56 22.98 -8.88
CA ALA A 566 0.89 22.99 -10.30
C ALA A 566 2.38 23.32 -10.51
N VAL A 567 3.03 22.53 -11.35
CA VAL A 567 4.45 22.66 -11.70
C VAL A 567 4.59 22.59 -13.22
N SER A 568 5.34 23.52 -13.80
CA SER A 568 5.76 23.44 -15.21
C SER A 568 7.13 22.78 -15.28
N LEU A 569 7.17 21.56 -15.82
CA LEU A 569 8.42 20.83 -16.02
C LEU A 569 9.16 21.35 -17.26
N THR A 570 10.46 21.53 -17.11
CA THR A 570 11.39 21.73 -18.25
C THR A 570 11.97 20.37 -18.67
N PRO A 571 12.47 20.23 -19.91
CA PRO A 571 13.08 18.96 -20.34
C PRO A 571 14.31 18.56 -19.52
N THR A 572 15.01 19.55 -18.94
CA THR A 572 16.15 19.35 -18.02
C THR A 572 16.10 20.38 -16.90
N ALA A 573 16.57 20.02 -15.70
CA ALA A 573 16.66 20.88 -14.53
C ALA A 573 17.94 20.51 -13.75
N PRO A 574 19.13 20.87 -14.27
CA PRO A 574 20.39 20.39 -13.72
C PRO A 574 20.66 20.96 -12.32
N GLY A 575 21.16 20.13 -11.42
CA GLY A 575 21.67 20.55 -10.11
C GLY A 575 22.94 19.78 -9.75
N ILE A 576 23.92 20.45 -9.12
CA ILE A 576 25.12 19.83 -8.56
C ILE A 576 24.93 19.68 -7.06
N PHE A 577 25.12 18.47 -6.54
CA PHE A 577 25.03 18.23 -5.10
C PHE A 577 26.14 18.99 -4.36
N SER A 578 25.84 19.42 -3.14
CA SER A 578 26.78 20.14 -2.27
C SER A 578 26.90 19.43 -0.92
N SER A 579 28.06 19.50 -0.28
CA SER A 579 28.30 18.89 1.02
C SER A 579 27.38 19.45 2.12
N GLY A 580 26.98 20.72 1.99
CA GLY A 580 26.01 21.37 2.88
C GLY A 580 24.54 21.06 2.58
N GLN A 581 24.26 20.27 1.54
CA GLN A 581 22.90 19.90 1.11
C GLN A 581 21.97 21.12 0.96
N ASN A 582 22.48 22.20 0.38
CA ASN A 582 21.73 23.45 0.17
C ASN A 582 21.97 24.08 -1.22
N GLY A 583 22.66 23.36 -2.10
CA GLY A 583 23.00 23.80 -3.45
C GLY A 583 24.15 24.82 -3.53
N THR A 584 24.87 25.09 -2.43
CA THR A 584 25.93 26.10 -2.39
C THR A 584 27.18 25.61 -1.65
N GLY A 585 28.30 26.33 -1.78
CA GLY A 585 29.55 25.97 -1.11
C GLY A 585 30.22 24.76 -1.75
N GLN A 586 30.90 23.93 -0.96
CA GLN A 586 31.65 22.78 -1.45
C GLN A 586 30.73 21.81 -2.21
N GLY A 587 31.06 21.53 -3.47
CA GLY A 587 30.36 20.57 -4.31
C GLY A 587 30.73 19.14 -3.92
N ALA A 588 29.79 18.21 -4.15
CA ALA A 588 30.05 16.79 -4.21
C ALA A 588 30.84 16.48 -5.49
N ILE A 589 32.12 16.83 -5.45
CA ILE A 589 33.07 16.70 -6.54
C ILE A 589 34.26 15.94 -5.97
N VAL A 590 34.56 14.79 -6.56
CA VAL A 590 35.63 13.91 -6.09
C VAL A 590 36.76 13.83 -7.09
N ASN A 591 37.97 13.74 -6.58
CA ASN A 591 39.20 13.52 -7.33
C ASN A 591 39.26 12.09 -7.89
N ALA A 592 40.26 11.80 -8.71
CA ALA A 592 40.42 10.48 -9.33
C ALA A 592 40.67 9.36 -8.31
N ASP A 593 41.12 9.69 -7.11
CA ASP A 593 41.36 8.78 -5.98
C ASP A 593 40.15 8.60 -5.04
N ASN A 594 38.98 9.12 -5.44
CA ASN A 594 37.73 9.16 -4.67
C ASN A 594 37.75 10.05 -3.40
N THR A 595 38.77 10.88 -3.22
CA THR A 595 38.74 11.92 -2.17
C THR A 595 37.94 13.14 -2.62
N LEU A 596 37.41 13.92 -1.68
CA LEU A 596 36.69 15.15 -2.02
C LEU A 596 37.66 16.21 -2.57
N ALA A 597 37.29 16.91 -3.65
CA ALA A 597 38.04 18.04 -4.20
C ALA A 597 37.88 19.30 -3.31
N ALA A 598 38.48 19.26 -2.12
CA ALA A 598 38.29 20.22 -1.04
C ALA A 598 39.64 20.65 -0.41
N PRO A 599 39.72 21.81 0.28
CA PRO A 599 40.98 22.34 0.81
C PRO A 599 41.63 21.49 1.91
N GLY A 600 40.86 20.61 2.57
CA GLY A 600 41.32 19.75 3.65
C GLY A 600 40.20 18.89 4.25
N GLY A 601 40.49 18.18 5.35
CA GLY A 601 39.58 17.18 5.94
C GLY A 601 39.76 15.81 5.27
N ALA A 602 38.66 15.18 4.85
CA ALA A 602 38.68 13.91 4.07
C ALA A 602 38.92 14.14 2.56
N GLY A 603 39.46 15.28 2.18
CA GLY A 603 39.68 15.70 0.79
C GLY A 603 40.99 16.45 0.61
N HIS A 604 41.37 16.64 -0.66
CA HIS A 604 42.47 17.51 -1.06
C HIS A 604 42.12 18.29 -2.34
N PRO A 605 42.78 19.42 -2.63
CA PRO A 605 42.53 20.15 -3.86
C PRO A 605 42.82 19.28 -5.09
N ALA A 606 41.97 19.38 -6.11
CA ALA A 606 42.22 18.77 -7.42
C ALA A 606 43.41 19.47 -8.10
N LYS A 607 44.13 18.77 -8.97
CA LYS A 607 45.18 19.38 -9.81
C LYS A 607 44.61 19.81 -11.15
N ARG A 608 45.25 20.79 -11.78
CA ARG A 608 44.97 21.09 -13.20
C ARG A 608 45.30 19.88 -14.07
N GLY A 609 44.44 19.59 -15.05
CA GLY A 609 44.53 18.40 -15.90
C GLY A 609 44.06 17.10 -15.22
N GLU A 610 43.68 17.14 -13.94
CA GLU A 610 43.09 15.98 -13.27
C GLU A 610 41.64 15.79 -13.71
N VAL A 611 41.20 14.55 -13.82
CA VAL A 611 39.78 14.22 -14.05
C VAL A 611 39.08 14.12 -12.70
N VAL A 612 38.04 14.94 -12.53
CA VAL A 612 37.15 14.91 -11.37
C VAL A 612 35.79 14.32 -11.73
N THR A 613 35.13 13.73 -10.75
CA THR A 613 33.75 13.23 -10.86
C THR A 613 32.80 14.18 -10.13
N ILE A 614 31.81 14.69 -10.84
CA ILE A 614 30.80 15.64 -10.35
C ILE A 614 29.48 14.89 -10.20
N PHE A 615 28.91 14.89 -9.00
CA PHE A 615 27.60 14.31 -8.73
C PHE A 615 26.48 15.32 -8.97
N ALA A 616 25.48 14.94 -9.75
CA ALA A 616 24.42 15.82 -10.21
C ALA A 616 23.05 15.13 -10.30
N SER A 617 22.00 15.92 -10.53
CA SER A 617 20.61 15.49 -10.73
C SER A 617 19.97 16.28 -11.88
N GLY A 618 18.90 15.74 -12.47
CA GLY A 618 18.04 16.45 -13.42
C GLY A 618 18.70 16.83 -14.75
N LEU A 619 19.74 16.11 -15.16
CA LEU A 619 20.48 16.44 -16.39
C LEU A 619 19.67 16.18 -17.67
N GLY A 620 18.71 15.24 -17.64
CA GLY A 620 17.84 14.93 -18.77
C GLY A 620 17.89 13.46 -19.23
N PRO A 621 17.41 13.16 -20.44
CA PRO A 621 17.24 11.79 -20.90
C PRO A 621 18.56 11.03 -21.12
N VAL A 622 18.49 9.70 -20.94
CA VAL A 622 19.62 8.76 -21.05
C VAL A 622 19.36 7.65 -22.07
N THR A 623 20.43 7.03 -22.57
CA THR A 623 20.42 5.88 -23.48
C THR A 623 21.30 4.73 -22.93
N PRO A 624 20.77 3.50 -22.80
CA PRO A 624 19.36 3.13 -22.97
C PRO A 624 18.45 3.88 -21.97
N ALA A 625 17.16 4.03 -22.29
CA ALA A 625 16.21 4.66 -21.37
C ALA A 625 16.13 3.85 -20.06
N SER A 626 15.97 4.53 -18.93
CA SER A 626 15.91 3.90 -17.60
C SER A 626 14.53 4.11 -17.00
N PRO A 627 13.85 3.06 -16.50
CA PRO A 627 12.61 3.23 -15.77
C PRO A 627 12.79 4.07 -14.50
N SER A 628 11.79 4.88 -14.18
CA SER A 628 11.77 5.68 -12.95
C SER A 628 11.94 4.80 -11.70
N GLY A 629 12.87 5.18 -10.82
CA GLY A 629 13.12 4.48 -9.55
C GLY A 629 14.03 3.26 -9.62
N LEU A 630 14.37 2.76 -10.82
CA LEU A 630 15.32 1.66 -10.97
C LEU A 630 16.77 2.14 -10.78
N GLU A 631 17.57 1.34 -10.11
CA GLU A 631 19.02 1.60 -10.02
C GLU A 631 19.73 1.39 -11.36
N ALA A 632 20.71 2.24 -11.65
CA ALA A 632 21.48 2.16 -12.87
C ALA A 632 22.62 1.12 -12.79
N GLY A 633 22.80 0.32 -13.85
CA GLY A 633 24.02 -0.45 -14.10
C GLY A 633 24.28 -1.61 -13.14
N THR A 634 23.24 -2.17 -12.51
CA THR A 634 23.35 -3.38 -11.67
C THR A 634 22.91 -4.63 -12.44
N GLY A 635 23.23 -5.82 -11.91
CA GLY A 635 22.84 -7.09 -12.52
C GLY A 635 23.44 -7.36 -13.91
N GLY A 636 24.56 -6.71 -14.25
CA GLY A 636 25.19 -6.81 -15.58
C GLY A 636 24.56 -5.92 -16.66
N THR A 637 23.66 -5.00 -16.29
CA THR A 637 23.07 -4.03 -17.23
C THR A 637 24.03 -2.90 -17.57
N THR A 638 23.93 -2.37 -18.79
CA THR A 638 24.72 -1.21 -19.23
C THR A 638 24.29 0.04 -18.46
N VAL A 639 25.26 0.78 -17.89
CA VAL A 639 25.00 2.08 -17.26
C VAL A 639 24.45 3.07 -18.31
N PRO A 640 23.23 3.62 -18.11
CA PRO A 640 22.66 4.60 -19.04
C PRO A 640 23.49 5.87 -19.13
N THR A 641 23.80 6.28 -20.36
CA THR A 641 24.57 7.50 -20.64
C THR A 641 23.67 8.63 -21.13
N MET A 642 24.01 9.88 -20.84
CA MET A 642 23.25 11.03 -21.33
C MET A 642 23.15 11.04 -22.85
N VAL A 643 21.93 11.21 -23.39
CA VAL A 643 21.71 11.32 -24.85
C VAL A 643 22.50 12.50 -25.43
N ASN A 644 22.48 13.63 -24.72
CA ASN A 644 23.23 14.83 -25.05
C ASN A 644 24.16 15.18 -23.89
N LYS A 645 25.48 15.20 -24.13
CA LYS A 645 26.46 15.57 -23.10
C LYS A 645 26.24 17.04 -22.66
N PRO A 646 26.26 17.35 -21.35
CA PRO A 646 26.21 18.71 -20.88
C PRO A 646 27.56 19.42 -21.09
N THR A 647 27.57 20.74 -20.92
CA THR A 647 28.79 21.53 -20.79
C THR A 647 29.11 21.78 -19.32
N VAL A 648 30.39 21.74 -18.95
CA VAL A 648 30.87 22.01 -17.59
C VAL A 648 31.81 23.20 -17.63
N ARG A 649 31.65 24.14 -16.69
CA ARG A 649 32.59 25.22 -16.45
C ARG A 649 33.21 25.10 -15.07
N ILE A 650 34.53 25.17 -15.01
CA ILE A 650 35.34 25.16 -13.77
C ILE A 650 36.13 26.46 -13.72
N GLY A 651 35.86 27.30 -12.73
CA GLY A 651 36.41 28.65 -12.60
C GLY A 651 36.13 29.55 -13.80
N GLY A 652 34.96 29.38 -14.43
CA GLY A 652 34.56 30.09 -15.66
C GLY A 652 35.14 29.52 -16.95
N GLN A 653 36.13 28.61 -16.88
CA GLN A 653 36.76 27.97 -18.03
C GLN A 653 35.97 26.72 -18.45
N LEU A 654 35.89 26.46 -19.76
CA LEU A 654 35.24 25.24 -20.27
C LEU A 654 36.11 24.01 -19.95
N ALA A 655 35.50 23.03 -19.29
CA ALA A 655 36.12 21.74 -18.99
C ALA A 655 35.79 20.70 -20.08
N THR A 656 36.74 19.81 -20.35
CA THR A 656 36.52 18.66 -21.24
C THR A 656 35.66 17.63 -20.51
N VAL A 657 34.47 17.31 -21.02
CA VAL A 657 33.58 16.29 -20.44
C VAL A 657 33.89 14.92 -21.04
N ASN A 658 34.56 14.06 -20.26
CA ASN A 658 34.94 12.72 -20.68
C ASN A 658 33.70 11.80 -20.77
N SER A 659 32.87 11.79 -19.73
CA SER A 659 31.60 11.03 -19.70
C SER A 659 30.51 11.74 -18.88
N ALA A 660 29.25 11.43 -19.19
CA ALA A 660 28.07 11.85 -18.43
C ALA A 660 27.04 10.72 -18.47
N ALA A 661 26.69 10.17 -17.31
CA ALA A 661 25.86 8.97 -17.17
C ALA A 661 25.06 8.97 -15.87
N LEU A 662 24.12 8.04 -15.71
CA LEU A 662 23.56 7.74 -14.40
C LEU A 662 24.65 7.13 -13.49
N ALA A 663 24.57 7.42 -12.20
CA ALA A 663 25.46 6.85 -11.20
C ALA A 663 25.09 5.38 -10.97
N SER A 664 26.07 4.48 -11.16
CA SER A 664 25.83 3.04 -10.96
C SER A 664 25.45 2.73 -9.51
N GLY A 665 24.41 1.90 -9.32
CA GLY A 665 23.85 1.56 -8.01
C GLY A 665 22.89 2.60 -7.42
N TYR A 666 22.51 3.63 -8.19
CA TYR A 666 21.58 4.67 -7.75
C TYR A 666 20.49 4.92 -8.80
N ALA A 667 19.33 5.41 -8.37
CA ALA A 667 18.25 5.88 -9.25
C ALA A 667 18.25 7.42 -9.34
N GLY A 668 18.18 7.99 -10.53
CA GLY A 668 18.06 9.46 -10.73
C GLY A 668 19.30 10.30 -10.40
N PHE A 669 20.37 9.70 -9.88
CA PHE A 669 21.68 10.35 -9.71
C PHE A 669 22.48 10.29 -11.01
N TYR A 670 23.17 11.37 -11.33
CA TYR A 670 24.07 11.47 -12.47
C TYR A 670 25.51 11.68 -12.00
N VAL A 671 26.44 11.15 -12.76
CA VAL A 671 27.88 11.42 -12.63
C VAL A 671 28.41 12.00 -13.94
N ILE A 672 29.18 13.07 -13.83
CA ILE A 672 29.93 13.65 -14.93
C ILE A 672 31.41 13.56 -14.59
N THR A 673 32.20 12.97 -15.48
CA THR A 673 33.67 13.07 -15.39
C THR A 673 34.14 14.20 -16.28
N ALA A 674 34.90 15.13 -15.72
CA ALA A 674 35.42 16.28 -16.44
C ALA A 674 36.86 16.58 -16.04
N GLU A 675 37.66 16.99 -17.02
CA GLU A 675 39.04 17.42 -16.80
C GLU A 675 39.08 18.85 -16.28
N VAL A 676 39.81 19.07 -15.16
CA VAL A 676 40.08 20.41 -14.63
C VAL A 676 40.91 21.20 -15.65
N PRO A 677 40.42 22.33 -16.19
CA PRO A 677 41.14 23.08 -17.22
C PRO A 677 42.55 23.49 -16.78
N ALA A 678 43.53 23.38 -17.67
CA ALA A 678 44.92 23.79 -17.39
C ALA A 678 45.06 25.27 -17.00
N ASN A 679 44.09 26.11 -17.37
CA ASN A 679 44.01 27.52 -17.05
C ASN A 679 42.96 27.85 -15.96
N ALA A 680 42.39 26.85 -15.28
CA ALA A 680 41.45 27.08 -14.18
C ALA A 680 42.12 27.86 -13.05
N PRO A 681 41.46 28.86 -12.43
CA PRO A 681 42.01 29.56 -11.28
C PRO A 681 42.31 28.58 -10.14
N LEU A 682 43.33 28.90 -9.34
CA LEU A 682 43.69 28.13 -8.15
C LEU A 682 42.96 28.68 -6.92
N GLY A 683 42.84 27.86 -5.89
CA GLY A 683 42.32 28.25 -4.58
C GLY A 683 41.22 27.33 -4.08
N ASP A 684 40.71 27.67 -2.90
CA ASP A 684 39.85 26.79 -2.11
C ASP A 684 38.38 26.81 -2.55
N ASN A 685 37.97 27.83 -3.31
CA ASN A 685 36.56 28.10 -3.65
C ASN A 685 36.38 28.39 -5.14
N VAL A 686 36.86 27.50 -6.01
CA VAL A 686 36.73 27.65 -7.46
C VAL A 686 35.33 27.22 -7.90
N SER A 687 34.58 28.11 -8.55
CA SER A 687 33.19 27.87 -8.95
C SER A 687 33.05 26.78 -10.02
N VAL A 688 32.05 25.92 -9.89
CA VAL A 688 31.70 24.86 -10.86
C VAL A 688 30.22 24.96 -11.22
N GLN A 689 29.91 24.91 -12.51
CA GLN A 689 28.54 24.97 -13.03
C GLN A 689 28.37 24.04 -14.25
N ILE A 690 27.18 23.46 -14.38
CA ILE A 690 26.75 22.64 -15.52
C ILE A 690 25.73 23.43 -16.34
N THR A 691 25.80 23.35 -17.67
CA THR A 691 24.73 23.80 -18.57
C THR A 691 24.32 22.67 -19.51
N THR A 692 23.03 22.35 -19.55
CA THR A 692 22.47 21.28 -20.39
C THR A 692 22.30 21.72 -21.84
N PHE A 693 22.01 20.77 -22.74
CA PHE A 693 21.79 21.04 -24.17
C PHE A 693 20.59 21.96 -24.46
N GLU A 694 19.64 22.06 -23.53
CA GLU A 694 18.50 22.98 -23.56
C GLU A 694 18.84 24.37 -22.99
N GLY A 695 20.11 24.63 -22.66
CA GLY A 695 20.58 25.91 -22.12
C GLY A 695 20.24 26.15 -20.64
N GLN A 696 19.70 25.15 -19.93
CA GLN A 696 19.44 25.27 -18.49
C GLN A 696 20.74 25.17 -17.71
N SER A 697 20.95 26.08 -16.76
CA SER A 697 22.17 26.10 -15.93
C SER A 697 21.87 25.60 -14.53
N SER A 698 22.82 24.86 -13.95
CA SER A 698 22.76 24.43 -12.56
C SER A 698 23.01 25.57 -11.58
N ASN A 699 22.82 25.29 -10.30
CA ASN A 699 23.48 26.02 -9.23
C ASN A 699 25.00 26.07 -9.43
N ALA A 700 25.64 27.06 -8.80
CA ALA A 700 27.08 27.16 -8.73
C ALA A 700 27.57 26.62 -7.37
N VAL A 701 28.37 25.56 -7.42
CA VAL A 701 29.11 25.04 -6.25
C VAL A 701 30.59 25.40 -6.36
N THR A 702 31.38 25.01 -5.39
CA THR A 702 32.82 25.26 -5.34
C THR A 702 33.62 23.97 -5.19
N MET A 703 34.86 23.98 -5.67
CA MET A 703 35.87 22.96 -5.42
C MET A 703 37.22 23.63 -5.14
N ALA A 704 38.13 22.91 -4.51
CA ALA A 704 39.51 23.37 -4.33
C ALA A 704 40.41 22.92 -5.49
N ILE A 705 41.27 23.82 -5.98
CA ILE A 705 42.22 23.54 -7.06
C ILE A 705 43.62 23.99 -6.66
N SER A 706 44.58 23.09 -6.83
CA SER A 706 46.02 23.31 -6.66
C SER A 706 46.77 23.19 -8.01
N PRO A 707 48.03 23.66 -8.08
CA PRO A 707 48.80 23.73 -9.32
C PRO A 707 48.82 22.46 -10.17
#